data_AF-A0A1F5VMP9-F1
#
_entry.id   AF-A0A1F5VMP9-F1
#
_cell.length_a   1.000
_cell.length_b   1.000
_cell.length_c   1.000
_cell.angle_alpha   90.00
_cell.angle_beta   90.00
_cell.angle_gamma   90.00
#
_symmetry.space_group_name_H-M   'P 1'
#
loop_
_entity.id
_entity.type
_entity.pdbx_description
1 polymer ?
#
loop_
_entity_poly.entity_id
_entity_poly.type
_entity_poly.pdbx_seq_one_letter_code
_entity_poly.pdbx_strand_id
1 'polypeptide(L)'
;MTDNQHIINNNEIKLDPGKLSPGEKMGKYAIIKKIVSDSFAHIYDAKDIWLDKLVTIKIPHFSGKELVNLLAEAKLLAKLDHENIVKLIAAEVYNDIFFMVIEHVDGIFLVDLLKEKKKLEVKGATEIIKQIASAVQYAHMNSIIIRNLMPHYILIEKNNRVRLSDLGTAKLLEYGQLANTSLSITPYMAPEQFLCKPVFASDIYSIGVIFYAMLTGKLPYSGPGFEEKVLKESFISPRILNPAIPQKINDIILKCLERDINNRYQSAGDLLIDLEGGISGLDAQKAVSDIQSKASLPAEEVIVEKAGDTAIMADSKKVMHARKAKTVKKLSLAFVIIIFVITGFIISWKYYINKKLETAKKSQPVATLQPEQADRGSFVTNPKLTRMSQLYSASYALLVGNSDYEYFRKLEYTVTDIEEVAKVLEDLGFNVEITKNLDSGGFRKTMSDFIARKGQDQDAQILIYYAGHGYTEKVAGGENLGYILMIDTPQPKDNYSLFMQKATRMTEIIDYAKLFKSKHVLFMFDSCFSGSILSLRGDIAPEAINESIRNPVREFITAGMADEPVPDRSFFKEVFIKALKGIEGSQHEDGYLTGSELGTILTRKVPDYNPKQHPQFGKIKDPHLDTGDFVFILKKSQPPVEK
;
A
#
# COMPACT_ATOMS: atom_id res chain seq x y z
N MET A 1 -48.09 37.82 -48.93
CA MET A 1 -47.30 36.63 -48.56
C MET A 1 -45.84 36.94 -48.82
N THR A 2 -45.05 37.13 -47.77
CA THR A 2 -43.65 36.71 -47.67
C THR A 2 -43.25 36.92 -46.21
N ASP A 3 -43.01 35.79 -45.56
CA ASP A 3 -42.68 35.64 -44.14
C ASP A 3 -41.38 36.33 -43.74
N ASN A 4 -41.45 37.10 -42.65
CA ASN A 4 -40.29 37.44 -41.84
C ASN A 4 -40.03 36.27 -40.87
N GLN A 5 -39.11 35.38 -41.22
CA GLN A 5 -38.55 34.41 -40.28
C GLN A 5 -37.69 35.16 -39.27
N HIS A 6 -38.17 35.21 -38.02
CA HIS A 6 -37.34 35.51 -36.86
C HIS A 6 -36.27 34.43 -36.73
N ILE A 7 -35.03 34.81 -36.97
CA ILE A 7 -33.83 34.05 -36.63
C ILE A 7 -33.79 33.97 -35.10
N ILE A 8 -34.11 32.80 -34.55
CA ILE A 8 -33.84 32.47 -33.15
C ILE A 8 -32.34 32.21 -33.05
N ASN A 9 -31.60 33.21 -32.57
CA ASN A 9 -30.22 33.02 -32.14
C ASN A 9 -30.20 32.03 -30.97
N ASN A 10 -29.84 30.77 -31.23
CA ASN A 10 -29.40 29.83 -30.21
C ASN A 10 -28.04 30.28 -29.66
N ASN A 11 -28.03 31.35 -28.86
CA ASN A 11 -26.94 31.62 -27.93
C ASN A 11 -27.05 30.57 -26.80
N GLU A 12 -26.39 29.43 -26.95
CA GLU A 12 -26.08 28.59 -25.81
C GLU A 12 -25.25 29.44 -24.83
N ILE A 13 -25.91 29.90 -23.76
CA ILE A 13 -25.23 30.57 -22.65
C ILE A 13 -24.33 29.50 -22.04
N LYS A 14 -23.04 29.56 -22.38
CA LYS A 14 -22.03 28.69 -21.80
C LYS A 14 -21.93 29.06 -20.31
N LEU A 15 -22.44 28.19 -19.45
CA LEU A 15 -22.40 28.37 -18.00
C LEU A 15 -20.94 28.57 -17.57
N ASP A 16 -20.67 29.64 -16.82
CA ASP A 16 -19.38 29.86 -16.18
C ASP A 16 -19.43 29.24 -14.77
N PRO A 17 -18.78 28.08 -14.54
CA PRO A 17 -18.88 27.37 -13.28
C PRO A 17 -18.33 28.17 -12.08
N GLY A 18 -17.54 29.23 -12.32
CA GLY A 18 -17.03 30.10 -11.26
C GLY A 18 -17.97 31.23 -10.86
N LYS A 19 -19.00 31.52 -11.67
CA LYS A 19 -19.87 32.70 -11.54
C LYS A 19 -21.36 32.38 -11.54
N LEU A 20 -21.73 31.14 -11.19
CA LEU A 20 -23.13 30.78 -11.03
C LEU A 20 -23.83 31.69 -10.01
N SER A 21 -24.94 32.31 -10.44
CA SER A 21 -25.72 33.26 -9.64
C SER A 21 -26.88 32.57 -8.92
N PRO A 22 -27.36 33.11 -7.78
CA PRO A 22 -28.57 32.62 -7.14
C PRO A 22 -29.75 32.57 -8.11
N GLY A 23 -30.45 31.43 -8.17
CA GLY A 23 -31.56 31.17 -9.09
C GLY A 23 -31.15 30.58 -10.45
N GLU A 24 -29.87 30.61 -10.80
CA GLU A 24 -29.35 29.94 -11.99
C GLU A 24 -29.46 28.41 -11.85
N LYS A 25 -29.74 27.72 -12.96
CA LYS A 25 -30.02 26.28 -12.94
C LYS A 25 -28.90 25.46 -13.57
N MET A 26 -28.47 24.44 -12.86
CA MET A 26 -27.59 23.39 -13.34
C MET A 26 -28.40 22.08 -13.40
N GLY A 27 -28.95 21.76 -14.56
CA GLY A 27 -29.94 20.69 -14.71
C GLY A 27 -31.18 20.94 -13.83
N LYS A 28 -31.50 19.99 -12.94
CA LYS A 28 -32.60 20.09 -11.96
C LYS A 28 -32.23 20.88 -10.68
N TYR A 29 -31.00 21.36 -10.57
CA TYR A 29 -30.53 22.03 -9.36
C TYR A 29 -30.55 23.55 -9.53
N ALA A 30 -31.30 24.24 -8.67
CA ALA A 30 -31.29 25.70 -8.60
C ALA A 30 -30.24 26.16 -7.59
N ILE A 31 -29.25 26.93 -8.03
CA ILE A 31 -28.19 27.47 -7.17
C ILE A 31 -28.79 28.46 -6.16
N ILE A 32 -28.45 28.30 -4.89
CA ILE A 32 -28.89 29.20 -3.81
C ILE A 32 -27.78 30.21 -3.51
N LYS A 33 -26.59 29.72 -3.19
CA LYS A 33 -25.43 30.55 -2.84
C LYS A 33 -24.12 29.81 -3.07
N LYS A 34 -23.06 30.55 -3.33
CA LYS A 34 -21.69 30.01 -3.34
C LYS A 34 -21.19 29.87 -1.90
N ILE A 35 -20.62 28.71 -1.56
CA ILE A 35 -20.09 28.40 -0.23
C ILE A 35 -18.59 28.67 -0.20
N VAL A 36 -17.85 27.98 -1.06
CA VAL A 36 -16.39 28.04 -1.11
C VAL A 36 -15.95 28.00 -2.58
N SER A 37 -14.86 28.69 -2.84
CA SER A 37 -14.09 28.58 -4.08
C SER A 37 -12.64 28.37 -3.68
N ASP A 38 -12.13 27.16 -3.84
CA ASP A 38 -10.72 26.89 -3.56
C ASP A 38 -9.94 26.64 -4.86
N SER A 39 -8.72 26.13 -4.77
CA SER A 39 -7.86 25.82 -5.93
C SER A 39 -8.31 24.59 -6.72
N PHE A 40 -9.27 23.82 -6.22
CA PHE A 40 -9.66 22.51 -6.76
C PHE A 40 -11.12 22.46 -7.21
N ALA A 41 -12.01 23.21 -6.58
CA ALA A 41 -13.44 23.18 -6.87
C ALA A 41 -14.18 24.48 -6.50
N HIS A 42 -15.33 24.67 -7.13
CA HIS A 42 -16.37 25.57 -6.66
C HIS A 42 -17.46 24.79 -5.96
N ILE A 43 -17.85 25.22 -4.76
CA ILE A 43 -18.87 24.58 -3.95
C ILE A 43 -20.05 25.53 -3.78
N TYR A 44 -21.25 25.06 -4.07
CA TYR A 44 -22.50 25.80 -4.04
C TYR A 44 -23.55 25.07 -3.21
N ASP A 45 -24.32 25.80 -2.40
CA ASP A 45 -25.60 25.28 -1.95
C ASP A 45 -26.62 25.43 -3.07
N ALA A 46 -27.43 24.39 -3.26
CA ALA A 46 -28.44 24.34 -4.28
C ALA A 46 -29.71 23.62 -3.76
N LYS A 47 -30.79 23.76 -4.52
CA LYS A 47 -32.04 23.04 -4.29
C LYS A 47 -32.31 22.12 -5.46
N ASP A 48 -32.45 20.82 -5.20
CA ASP A 48 -33.05 19.89 -6.15
C ASP A 48 -34.55 20.26 -6.26
N ILE A 49 -34.94 20.84 -7.40
CA ILE A 49 -36.30 21.35 -7.59
C ILE A 49 -37.33 20.24 -7.83
N TRP A 50 -36.88 19.02 -8.14
CA TRP A 50 -37.78 17.88 -8.35
C TRP A 50 -38.09 17.18 -7.04
N LEU A 51 -37.07 17.03 -6.17
CA LEU A 51 -37.22 16.40 -4.86
C LEU A 51 -37.51 17.39 -3.73
N ASP A 52 -37.54 18.69 -4.02
CA ASP A 52 -37.69 19.78 -3.06
C ASP A 52 -36.65 19.72 -1.91
N LYS A 53 -35.43 19.25 -2.21
CA LYS A 53 -34.39 18.96 -1.22
C LYS A 53 -33.18 19.87 -1.36
N LEU A 54 -32.62 20.34 -0.23
CA LEU A 54 -31.34 21.05 -0.21
C LEU A 54 -30.17 20.07 -0.46
N VAL A 55 -29.25 20.48 -1.32
CA VAL A 55 -28.05 19.73 -1.69
C VAL A 55 -26.86 20.68 -1.80
N THR A 56 -25.66 20.13 -1.76
CA THR A 56 -24.45 20.88 -2.04
C THR A 56 -23.84 20.35 -3.35
N ILE A 57 -23.48 21.27 -4.25
CA ILE A 57 -22.90 20.98 -5.55
C ILE A 57 -21.42 21.32 -5.51
N LYS A 58 -20.58 20.36 -5.84
CA LYS A 58 -19.14 20.52 -6.02
C LYS A 58 -18.80 20.43 -7.50
N ILE A 59 -18.17 21.48 -8.02
CA ILE A 59 -17.74 21.59 -9.41
C ILE A 59 -16.20 21.65 -9.44
N PRO A 60 -15.51 20.57 -9.81
CA PRO A 60 -14.05 20.55 -9.91
C PRO A 60 -13.51 21.55 -10.95
N HIS A 61 -12.37 22.16 -10.67
CA HIS A 61 -11.64 23.05 -11.59
C HIS A 61 -10.86 22.23 -12.62
N PHE A 62 -11.56 21.48 -13.47
CA PHE A 62 -10.91 20.68 -14.52
C PHE A 62 -11.61 20.85 -15.87
N SER A 63 -10.81 20.93 -16.93
CA SER A 63 -11.28 21.03 -18.31
C SER A 63 -11.47 19.63 -18.91
N GLY A 64 -12.51 19.45 -19.73
CA GLY A 64 -13.13 18.17 -20.13
C GLY A 64 -12.29 17.09 -20.84
N LYS A 65 -10.96 17.11 -20.80
CA LYS A 65 -10.10 16.02 -21.32
C LYS A 65 -9.81 14.89 -20.33
N GLU A 66 -10.18 15.03 -19.05
CA GLU A 66 -9.90 14.05 -17.98
C GLU A 66 -11.14 13.60 -17.19
N LEU A 67 -12.31 13.48 -17.84
CA LEU A 67 -13.55 13.01 -17.19
C LEU A 67 -13.36 11.67 -16.45
N VAL A 68 -12.47 10.81 -16.96
CA VAL A 68 -12.13 9.51 -16.34
C VAL A 68 -11.54 9.69 -14.93
N ASN A 69 -10.68 10.68 -14.72
CA ASN A 69 -10.08 10.97 -13.42
C ASN A 69 -11.11 11.52 -12.43
N LEU A 70 -12.03 12.36 -12.90
CA LEU A 70 -13.12 12.94 -12.08
C LEU A 70 -14.14 11.88 -11.66
N LEU A 71 -14.46 10.95 -12.56
CA LEU A 71 -15.32 9.81 -12.23
C LEU A 71 -14.65 8.84 -11.24
N ALA A 72 -13.31 8.77 -11.19
CA ALA A 72 -12.61 7.97 -10.20
C ALA A 72 -12.83 8.52 -8.77
N GLU A 73 -12.72 9.84 -8.57
CA GLU A 73 -13.01 10.50 -7.29
C GLU A 73 -14.45 10.25 -6.85
N ALA A 74 -15.43 10.47 -7.73
CA ALA A 74 -16.84 10.23 -7.44
C ALA A 74 -17.11 8.76 -7.09
N LYS A 75 -16.46 7.80 -7.77
CA LYS A 75 -16.57 6.38 -7.47
C LYS A 75 -15.99 6.02 -6.10
N LEU A 76 -14.89 6.64 -5.68
CA LEU A 76 -14.31 6.44 -4.34
C LEU A 76 -15.25 6.99 -3.27
N LEU A 77 -15.76 8.20 -3.47
CA LEU A 77 -16.75 8.82 -2.58
C LEU A 77 -18.03 7.99 -2.45
N ALA A 78 -18.51 7.41 -3.55
CA ALA A 78 -19.70 6.57 -3.57
C ALA A 78 -19.57 5.29 -2.71
N LYS A 79 -18.34 4.82 -2.46
CA LYS A 79 -18.09 3.64 -1.63
C LYS A 79 -18.14 3.93 -0.13
N LEU A 80 -18.08 5.20 0.27
CA LEU A 80 -18.01 5.58 1.66
C LEU A 80 -19.41 5.88 2.21
N ASP A 81 -19.84 5.12 3.21
CA ASP A 81 -21.08 5.36 3.95
C ASP A 81 -20.78 5.36 5.46
N HIS A 82 -20.56 6.55 6.01
CA HIS A 82 -20.19 6.73 7.41
C HIS A 82 -20.84 7.97 8.00
N GLU A 83 -21.27 7.91 9.26
CA GLU A 83 -21.99 9.00 9.91
C GLU A 83 -21.20 10.31 10.04
N ASN A 84 -19.87 10.23 9.94
CA ASN A 84 -18.95 11.37 9.96
C ASN A 84 -18.34 11.72 8.59
N ILE A 85 -18.76 11.08 7.48
CA ILE A 85 -18.37 11.45 6.09
C ILE A 85 -19.60 11.90 5.29
N VAL A 86 -19.51 13.02 4.58
CA VAL A 86 -20.59 13.54 3.71
C VAL A 86 -20.85 12.60 2.53
N LYS A 87 -22.11 12.20 2.36
CA LYS A 87 -22.54 11.23 1.36
C LYS A 87 -22.65 11.85 -0.02
N LEU A 88 -22.10 11.16 -1.00
CA LEU A 88 -22.34 11.45 -2.41
C LEU A 88 -23.76 11.00 -2.80
N ILE A 89 -24.57 11.93 -3.30
CA ILE A 89 -25.93 11.66 -3.79
C ILE A 89 -25.87 11.26 -5.27
N ALA A 90 -25.16 12.04 -6.08
CA ALA A 90 -25.04 11.81 -7.52
C ALA A 90 -23.76 12.44 -8.09
N ALA A 91 -23.32 11.94 -9.24
CA ALA A 91 -22.34 12.60 -10.09
C ALA A 91 -22.96 12.76 -11.48
N GLU A 92 -23.03 13.99 -11.97
CA GLU A 92 -23.78 14.36 -13.17
C GLU A 92 -22.92 15.23 -14.11
N VAL A 93 -23.31 15.29 -15.38
CA VAL A 93 -22.73 16.19 -16.38
C VAL A 93 -23.86 17.01 -16.99
N TYR A 94 -23.72 18.33 -16.99
CA TYR A 94 -24.69 19.25 -17.59
C TYR A 94 -23.95 20.38 -18.32
N ASN A 95 -24.31 20.64 -19.58
CA ASN A 95 -23.63 21.60 -20.46
C ASN A 95 -22.10 21.43 -20.47
N ASP A 96 -21.63 20.18 -20.60
CA ASP A 96 -20.21 19.78 -20.56
C ASP A 96 -19.48 20.07 -19.23
N ILE A 97 -20.20 20.43 -18.18
CA ILE A 97 -19.64 20.62 -16.84
C ILE A 97 -19.96 19.38 -16.00
N PHE A 98 -18.91 18.70 -15.54
CA PHE A 98 -19.03 17.66 -14.53
C PHE A 98 -19.20 18.27 -13.15
N PHE A 99 -20.14 17.74 -12.38
CA PHE A 99 -20.35 18.15 -10.99
C PHE A 99 -20.81 16.99 -10.14
N MET A 100 -20.50 17.06 -8.85
CA MET A 100 -20.95 16.12 -7.85
C MET A 100 -22.00 16.78 -6.96
N VAL A 101 -23.03 16.01 -6.65
CA VAL A 101 -24.12 16.39 -5.77
C VAL A 101 -23.93 15.59 -4.49
N ILE A 102 -23.64 16.30 -3.41
CA ILE A 102 -23.46 15.72 -2.08
C ILE A 102 -24.57 16.22 -1.18
N GLU A 103 -24.80 15.51 -0.07
CA GLU A 103 -25.78 15.97 0.90
C GLU A 103 -25.42 17.34 1.48
N HIS A 104 -26.45 18.16 1.69
CA HIS A 104 -26.29 19.44 2.38
C HIS A 104 -26.27 19.21 3.89
N VAL A 105 -25.28 19.76 4.56
CA VAL A 105 -25.11 19.70 6.02
C VAL A 105 -25.31 21.10 6.60
N ASP A 106 -26.32 21.26 7.45
CA ASP A 106 -26.56 22.51 8.20
C ASP A 106 -25.62 22.57 9.41
N GLY A 107 -24.47 23.21 9.23
CA GLY A 107 -23.43 23.33 10.25
C GLY A 107 -22.48 24.50 10.01
N ILE A 108 -21.55 24.68 10.95
CA ILE A 108 -20.46 25.65 10.83
C ILE A 108 -19.16 24.92 10.51
N PHE A 109 -18.28 25.52 9.71
CA PHE A 109 -16.96 24.95 9.47
C PHE A 109 -16.08 25.11 10.72
N LEU A 110 -15.26 24.09 11.00
CA LEU A 110 -14.31 24.11 12.11
C LEU A 110 -13.33 25.29 12.00
N VAL A 111 -12.95 25.68 10.78
CA VAL A 111 -12.10 26.85 10.58
C VAL A 111 -12.73 28.14 11.13
N ASP A 112 -14.03 28.34 10.92
CA ASP A 112 -14.71 29.56 11.38
C ASP A 112 -14.96 29.51 12.88
N LEU A 113 -15.25 28.31 13.41
CA LEU A 113 -15.30 28.09 14.85
C LEU A 113 -13.95 28.43 15.52
N LEU A 114 -12.83 28.07 14.90
CA LEU A 114 -11.49 28.39 15.40
C LEU A 114 -11.15 29.88 15.29
N LYS A 115 -11.62 30.58 14.24
CA LYS A 115 -11.48 32.03 14.14
C LYS A 115 -12.25 32.76 15.24
N GLU A 116 -13.47 32.30 15.54
CA GLU A 116 -14.35 32.91 16.54
C GLU A 116 -13.88 32.63 17.97
N LYS A 117 -13.72 31.35 18.33
CA LYS A 117 -13.41 30.94 19.70
C LYS A 117 -11.93 31.02 20.06
N LYS A 118 -11.05 31.11 19.05
CA LYS A 118 -9.58 31.02 19.13
C LYS A 118 -9.05 29.68 19.65
N LYS A 119 -9.60 29.16 20.75
CA LYS A 119 -9.28 27.85 21.35
C LYS A 119 -10.55 27.17 21.84
N LEU A 120 -10.54 25.84 21.83
CA LEU A 120 -11.63 24.99 22.32
C LEU A 120 -11.27 24.39 23.68
N GLU A 121 -12.31 24.05 24.45
CA GLU A 121 -12.15 23.27 25.67
C GLU A 121 -11.63 21.87 25.31
N VAL A 122 -10.76 21.31 26.16
CA VAL A 122 -10.14 19.99 25.96
C VAL A 122 -11.18 18.92 25.66
N LYS A 123 -12.28 18.90 26.42
CA LYS A 123 -13.36 17.91 26.23
C LYS A 123 -13.98 18.04 24.84
N GLY A 124 -14.41 19.25 24.45
CA GLY A 124 -15.03 19.49 23.15
C GLY A 124 -14.10 19.18 21.97
N ALA A 125 -12.83 19.57 22.07
CA ALA A 125 -11.83 19.25 21.04
C ALA A 125 -11.58 17.74 20.92
N THR A 126 -11.53 17.02 22.06
CA THR A 126 -11.34 15.56 22.08
C THR A 126 -12.49 14.84 21.40
N GLU A 127 -13.74 15.24 21.67
CA GLU A 127 -14.93 14.65 21.03
C GLU A 127 -14.98 14.92 19.51
N ILE A 128 -14.52 16.10 19.08
CA ILE A 128 -14.35 16.39 17.65
C ILE A 128 -13.30 15.46 17.02
N ILE A 129 -12.12 15.31 17.67
CA ILE A 129 -11.05 14.44 17.14
C ILE A 129 -11.50 12.98 17.07
N LYS A 130 -12.24 12.46 18.07
CA LYS A 130 -12.77 11.10 18.01
C LYS A 130 -13.62 10.88 16.77
N GLN A 131 -14.55 11.78 16.47
CA GLN A 131 -15.39 11.67 15.28
C GLN A 131 -14.57 11.76 13.97
N ILE A 132 -13.55 12.62 13.93
CA ILE A 132 -12.63 12.70 12.78
C ILE A 132 -11.82 11.40 12.62
N ALA A 133 -11.26 10.89 13.71
CA ALA A 133 -10.46 9.66 13.69
C ALA A 133 -11.32 8.44 13.32
N SER A 134 -12.58 8.39 13.74
CA SER A 134 -13.56 7.38 13.32
C SER A 134 -13.80 7.41 11.81
N ALA A 135 -14.05 8.59 11.24
CA ALA A 135 -14.20 8.77 9.80
C ALA A 135 -12.93 8.35 9.02
N VAL A 136 -11.76 8.76 9.52
CA VAL A 136 -10.46 8.46 8.90
C VAL A 136 -10.17 6.96 8.97
N GLN A 137 -10.42 6.31 10.11
CA GLN A 137 -10.29 4.87 10.26
C GLN A 137 -11.18 4.13 9.26
N TYR A 138 -12.44 4.55 9.13
CA TYR A 138 -13.37 3.97 8.16
C TYR A 138 -12.86 4.13 6.71
N ALA A 139 -12.34 5.31 6.35
CA ALA A 139 -11.74 5.52 5.03
C ALA A 139 -10.50 4.64 4.81
N HIS A 140 -9.62 4.53 5.81
CA HIS A 140 -8.40 3.71 5.76
C HIS A 140 -8.72 2.22 5.62
N MET A 141 -9.75 1.72 6.31
CA MET A 141 -10.25 0.35 6.15
C MET A 141 -10.77 0.05 4.73
N ASN A 142 -11.17 1.09 4.00
CA ASN A 142 -11.55 1.01 2.59
C ASN A 142 -10.38 1.35 1.64
N SER A 143 -9.14 1.35 2.14
CA SER A 143 -7.91 1.69 1.39
C SER A 143 -7.90 3.09 0.77
N ILE A 144 -8.65 4.03 1.36
CA ILE A 144 -8.74 5.42 0.91
C ILE A 144 -7.95 6.31 1.88
N ILE A 145 -7.00 7.09 1.35
CA ILE A 145 -6.31 8.14 2.11
C ILE A 145 -6.97 9.48 1.79
N ILE A 146 -7.27 10.28 2.81
CA ILE A 146 -7.94 11.58 2.67
C ILE A 146 -6.99 12.62 2.05
N ARG A 147 -5.74 12.67 2.51
CA ARG A 147 -4.61 13.50 2.03
C ARG A 147 -4.72 15.01 2.25
N ASN A 148 -5.90 15.56 2.48
CA ASN A 148 -6.10 17.00 2.64
C ASN A 148 -7.01 17.33 3.83
N LEU A 149 -6.83 16.60 4.93
CA LEU A 149 -7.60 16.80 6.14
C LEU A 149 -7.23 18.14 6.80
N MET A 150 -8.18 19.07 6.85
CA MET A 150 -7.99 20.38 7.48
C MET A 150 -9.32 20.99 7.96
N PRO A 151 -9.29 22.02 8.84
CA PRO A 151 -10.50 22.63 9.40
C PRO A 151 -11.47 23.23 8.38
N HIS A 152 -11.01 23.57 7.17
CA HIS A 152 -11.84 24.09 6.09
C HIS A 152 -12.84 23.07 5.53
N TYR A 153 -12.58 21.78 5.72
CA TYR A 153 -13.39 20.69 5.18
C TYR A 153 -14.15 19.91 6.26
N ILE A 154 -14.13 20.40 7.49
CA ILE A 154 -14.77 19.77 8.65
C ILE A 154 -15.96 20.64 9.05
N LEU A 155 -17.17 20.10 8.93
CA LEU A 155 -18.40 20.74 9.38
C LEU A 155 -18.81 20.22 10.76
N ILE A 156 -19.36 21.10 11.58
CA ILE A 156 -19.92 20.81 12.89
C ILE A 156 -21.38 21.21 12.87
N GLU A 157 -22.26 20.22 12.97
CA GLU A 157 -23.70 20.41 13.07
C GLU A 157 -24.11 20.96 14.45
N LYS A 158 -25.34 21.48 14.53
CA LYS A 158 -25.93 22.00 15.80
C LYS A 158 -25.96 20.98 16.94
N ASN A 159 -26.00 19.69 16.62
CA ASN A 159 -25.99 18.57 17.57
C ASN A 159 -24.54 18.12 17.96
N ASN A 160 -23.50 18.87 17.57
CA ASN A 160 -22.07 18.54 17.71
C ASN A 160 -21.60 17.32 16.91
N ARG A 161 -22.37 16.88 15.90
CA ARG A 161 -21.92 15.87 14.94
C ARG A 161 -20.92 16.50 13.97
N VAL A 162 -19.80 15.80 13.77
CA VAL A 162 -18.76 16.19 12.83
C VAL A 162 -18.99 15.53 11.48
N ARG A 163 -18.87 16.28 10.39
CA ARG A 163 -19.06 15.81 9.01
C ARG A 163 -17.85 16.22 8.16
N LEU A 164 -17.13 15.24 7.60
CA LEU A 164 -16.05 15.46 6.64
C LEU A 164 -16.65 15.72 5.26
N SER A 165 -16.52 16.96 4.79
CA SER A 165 -17.22 17.49 3.62
C SER A 165 -16.44 17.42 2.31
N ASP A 166 -15.11 17.36 2.37
CA ASP A 166 -14.29 17.28 1.16
C ASP A 166 -13.26 16.15 1.26
N LEU A 167 -13.41 15.19 0.36
CA LEU A 167 -12.43 14.15 0.06
C LEU A 167 -11.87 14.35 -1.36
N GLY A 168 -11.84 15.60 -1.84
CA GLY A 168 -11.52 15.93 -3.23
C GLY A 168 -10.10 15.63 -3.69
N THR A 169 -9.24 15.34 -2.74
CA THR A 169 -7.87 14.90 -2.95
C THR A 169 -7.67 13.45 -2.58
N ALA A 170 -8.73 12.80 -2.06
CA ALA A 170 -8.67 11.45 -1.59
C ALA A 170 -8.40 10.52 -2.76
N LYS A 171 -7.51 9.58 -2.53
CA LYS A 171 -7.10 8.61 -3.54
C LYS A 171 -7.12 7.22 -2.93
N LEU A 172 -7.42 6.25 -3.77
CA LEU A 172 -7.00 4.89 -3.52
C LEU A 172 -5.46 4.87 -3.42
N LEU A 173 -4.91 4.18 -2.43
CA LEU A 173 -3.46 4.05 -2.32
C LEU A 173 -2.92 3.13 -3.45
N GLU A 174 -2.69 3.68 -4.65
CA GLU A 174 -1.97 3.02 -5.73
C GLU A 174 -0.48 3.43 -5.69
N TYR A 175 0.43 2.48 -5.41
CA TYR A 175 1.87 2.76 -5.43
C TYR A 175 2.37 3.14 -6.84
N GLY A 176 2.96 4.34 -7.00
CA GLY A 176 3.78 4.68 -8.17
C GLY A 176 3.18 5.69 -9.16
N GLN A 177 1.95 6.18 -8.95
CA GLN A 177 1.56 7.43 -9.60
C GLN A 177 2.20 8.60 -8.84
N LEU A 178 3.09 9.34 -9.49
CA LEU A 178 3.36 10.72 -9.09
C LEU A 178 1.99 11.39 -8.95
N ALA A 179 1.70 11.96 -7.79
CA ALA A 179 0.56 12.84 -7.64
C ALA A 179 0.83 14.09 -8.49
N ASN A 180 0.59 14.01 -9.79
CA ASN A 180 0.64 15.15 -10.71
C ASN A 180 -0.54 16.10 -10.51
N THR A 181 -1.18 16.07 -9.34
CA THR A 181 -2.06 17.13 -8.88
C THR A 181 -1.25 17.98 -7.92
N SER A 182 -0.93 19.19 -8.34
CA SER A 182 -0.40 20.27 -7.50
C SER A 182 -1.36 20.50 -6.34
N LEU A 183 -1.21 19.74 -5.24
CA LEU A 183 -1.91 20.04 -4.01
C LEU A 183 -1.33 21.36 -3.49
N SER A 184 -2.18 22.34 -3.20
CA SER A 184 -1.76 23.52 -2.45
C SER A 184 -1.16 23.05 -1.14
N ILE A 185 0.11 23.36 -0.90
CA ILE A 185 0.80 23.00 0.34
C ILE A 185 0.07 23.71 1.49
N THR A 186 -0.35 22.94 2.49
CA THR A 186 -1.06 23.47 3.67
C THR A 186 -0.29 23.15 4.94
N PRO A 187 -0.44 23.96 6.01
CA PRO A 187 0.25 23.72 7.28
C PRO A 187 -0.25 22.49 8.04
N TYR A 188 -1.26 21.79 7.50
CA TYR A 188 -1.81 20.55 8.06
C TYR A 188 -1.19 19.30 7.41
N MET A 189 -0.39 19.45 6.36
CA MET A 189 0.25 18.33 5.67
C MET A 189 1.38 17.71 6.48
N ALA A 190 1.48 16.38 6.38
CA ALA A 190 2.58 15.62 6.93
C ALA A 190 3.88 15.81 6.12
N PRO A 191 5.06 15.69 6.76
CA PRO A 191 6.37 15.80 6.10
C PRO A 191 6.51 15.03 4.78
N GLU A 192 6.05 13.78 4.76
CA GLU A 192 6.16 12.88 3.61
C GLU A 192 5.24 13.27 2.44
N GLN A 193 4.19 14.05 2.70
CA GLN A 193 3.29 14.54 1.65
C GLN A 193 3.94 15.61 0.78
N PHE A 194 4.91 16.37 1.31
CA PHE A 194 5.71 17.32 0.51
C PHE A 194 6.53 16.60 -0.57
N LEU A 195 6.89 15.33 -0.33
CA LEU A 195 7.60 14.47 -1.27
C LEU A 195 6.65 13.64 -2.15
N CYS A 196 5.34 13.93 -2.13
CA CYS A 196 4.30 13.17 -2.82
C CYS A 196 4.25 11.67 -2.43
N LYS A 197 4.60 11.34 -1.17
CA LYS A 197 4.56 9.98 -0.63
C LYS A 197 3.58 9.85 0.54
N PRO A 198 2.27 10.12 0.34
CA PRO A 198 1.28 9.99 1.41
C PRO A 198 1.13 8.53 1.84
N VAL A 199 0.94 8.33 3.15
CA VAL A 199 0.62 7.04 3.78
C VAL A 199 -0.57 7.23 4.73
N PHE A 200 -1.16 6.18 5.27
CA PHE A 200 -2.27 6.30 6.24
C PHE A 200 -1.89 7.15 7.45
N ALA A 201 -0.66 7.00 7.95
CA ALA A 201 -0.11 7.82 9.03
C ALA A 201 0.06 9.32 8.68
N SER A 202 -0.07 9.71 7.40
CA SER A 202 -0.11 11.12 7.00
C SER A 202 -1.40 11.79 7.46
N ASP A 203 -2.56 11.12 7.32
CA ASP A 203 -3.84 11.68 7.79
C ASP A 203 -3.83 11.82 9.32
N ILE A 204 -3.18 10.90 10.03
CA ILE A 204 -3.00 10.96 11.50
C ILE A 204 -2.17 12.18 11.91
N TYR A 205 -1.12 12.50 11.17
CA TYR A 205 -0.36 13.74 11.40
C TYR A 205 -1.26 14.97 11.24
N SER A 206 -2.08 15.02 10.18
CA SER A 206 -3.05 16.11 9.98
C SER A 206 -4.05 16.21 11.13
N ILE A 207 -4.55 15.08 11.65
CA ILE A 207 -5.38 15.04 12.88
C ILE A 207 -4.63 15.68 14.05
N GLY A 208 -3.36 15.34 14.24
CA GLY A 208 -2.49 15.92 15.28
C GLY A 208 -2.36 17.44 15.16
N VAL A 209 -2.16 17.97 13.94
CA VAL A 209 -2.07 19.41 13.69
C VAL A 209 -3.41 20.10 14.00
N ILE A 210 -4.53 19.49 13.59
CA ILE A 210 -5.87 20.00 13.89
C ILE A 210 -6.09 20.03 15.41
N PHE A 211 -5.74 18.96 16.12
CA PHE A 211 -5.92 18.87 17.56
C PHE A 211 -5.08 19.91 18.30
N TYR A 212 -3.82 20.06 17.90
CA TYR A 212 -2.93 21.10 18.39
C TYR A 212 -3.55 22.50 18.21
N ALA A 213 -4.06 22.80 17.01
CA ALA A 213 -4.66 24.09 16.69
C ALA A 213 -5.93 24.36 17.51
N MET A 214 -6.78 23.34 17.69
CA MET A 214 -7.99 23.47 18.50
C MET A 214 -7.68 23.82 19.96
N LEU A 215 -6.66 23.21 20.56
CA LEU A 215 -6.37 23.40 21.98
C LEU A 215 -5.49 24.62 22.29
N THR A 216 -4.66 25.04 21.34
CA THR A 216 -3.69 26.13 21.56
C THR A 216 -4.07 27.43 20.85
N GLY A 217 -4.94 27.37 19.84
CA GLY A 217 -5.25 28.48 18.95
C GLY A 217 -4.11 28.89 18.02
N LYS A 218 -3.05 28.07 17.92
CA LYS A 218 -1.89 28.28 17.06
C LYS A 218 -1.59 27.02 16.26
N LEU A 219 -0.93 27.16 15.13
CA LEU A 219 -0.37 26.01 14.41
C LEU A 219 1.00 25.64 15.00
N PRO A 220 1.40 24.36 14.99
CA PRO A 220 2.73 23.95 15.43
C PRO A 220 3.82 24.59 14.57
N TYR A 221 3.55 24.75 13.27
CA TYR A 221 4.40 25.42 12.30
C TYR A 221 3.59 26.43 11.49
N SER A 222 4.12 27.64 11.32
CA SER A 222 3.45 28.69 10.54
C SER A 222 4.44 29.73 10.00
N GLY A 223 3.93 30.60 9.12
CA GLY A 223 4.67 31.66 8.46
C GLY A 223 5.37 31.22 7.17
N PRO A 224 6.09 32.13 6.51
CA PRO A 224 6.85 31.81 5.29
C PRO A 224 7.87 30.67 5.55
N GLY A 225 7.98 29.75 4.60
CA GLY A 225 8.91 28.61 4.67
C GLY A 225 8.54 27.59 5.74
N PHE A 226 7.26 27.49 6.14
CA PHE A 226 6.84 26.52 7.16
C PHE A 226 7.15 25.08 6.76
N GLU A 227 7.23 24.76 5.46
CA GLU A 227 7.56 23.43 4.97
C GLU A 227 8.96 22.99 5.45
N GLU A 228 9.92 23.91 5.40
CA GLU A 228 11.28 23.66 5.90
C GLU A 228 11.29 23.51 7.43
N LYS A 229 10.47 24.30 8.13
CA LYS A 229 10.34 24.21 9.59
C LYS A 229 9.78 22.87 10.04
N VAL A 230 8.77 22.35 9.35
CA VAL A 230 8.19 21.03 9.61
C VAL A 230 9.28 19.93 9.55
N LEU A 231 10.23 20.06 8.63
CA LEU A 231 11.30 19.07 8.44
C LEU A 231 12.45 19.21 9.46
N LYS A 232 12.75 20.42 9.93
CA LYS A 232 13.98 20.72 10.68
C LYS A 232 13.75 21.16 12.12
N GLU A 233 12.72 21.97 12.38
CA GLU A 233 12.53 22.69 13.65
C GLU A 233 11.57 21.97 14.60
N SER A 234 11.80 22.07 15.89
CA SER A 234 10.85 21.56 16.90
C SER A 234 9.74 22.59 17.14
N PHE A 235 8.51 22.13 17.34
CA PHE A 235 7.39 23.00 17.73
C PHE A 235 7.25 23.07 19.26
N ILE A 236 6.55 24.10 19.75
CA ILE A 236 6.29 24.26 21.18
C ILE A 236 5.23 23.25 21.61
N SER A 237 5.50 22.45 22.65
CA SER A 237 4.52 21.49 23.19
C SER A 237 3.17 22.18 23.51
N PRO A 238 2.02 21.55 23.17
CA PRO A 238 0.69 22.10 23.44
C PRO A 238 0.49 22.54 24.89
N ARG A 239 0.97 21.73 25.84
CA ARG A 239 0.82 21.96 27.28
C ARG A 239 1.56 23.21 27.76
N ILE A 240 2.64 23.62 27.09
CA ILE A 240 3.34 24.88 27.38
C ILE A 240 2.46 26.08 27.00
N LEU A 241 1.76 26.00 25.85
CA LEU A 241 0.89 27.07 25.38
C LEU A 241 -0.46 27.11 26.11
N ASN A 242 -0.95 25.95 26.53
CA ASN A 242 -2.19 25.81 27.29
C ASN A 242 -2.01 24.78 28.42
N PRO A 243 -1.65 25.22 29.63
CA PRO A 243 -1.43 24.33 30.78
C PRO A 243 -2.66 23.52 31.23
N ALA A 244 -3.86 23.88 30.78
CA ALA A 244 -5.09 23.13 31.06
C ALA A 244 -5.18 21.81 30.29
N ILE A 245 -4.31 21.57 29.29
CA ILE A 245 -4.24 20.31 28.55
C ILE A 245 -3.71 19.21 29.47
N PRO A 246 -4.44 18.10 29.68
CA PRO A 246 -3.95 16.94 30.41
C PRO A 246 -2.72 16.32 29.75
N GLN A 247 -1.80 15.79 30.55
CA GLN A 247 -0.57 15.17 30.04
C GLN A 247 -0.85 14.11 28.98
N LYS A 248 -1.85 13.26 29.20
CA LYS A 248 -2.25 12.23 28.24
C LYS A 248 -2.62 12.81 26.86
N ILE A 249 -3.40 13.89 26.82
CA ILE A 249 -3.79 14.53 25.55
C ILE A 249 -2.58 15.19 24.88
N ASN A 250 -1.69 15.80 25.66
CA ASN A 250 -0.43 16.32 25.14
C ASN A 250 0.38 15.21 24.46
N ASP A 251 0.52 14.05 25.10
CA ASP A 251 1.35 12.95 24.59
C ASP A 251 0.75 12.34 23.33
N ILE A 252 -0.57 12.23 23.25
CA ILE A 252 -1.28 11.84 22.02
C ILE A 252 -0.97 12.81 20.87
N ILE A 253 -1.04 14.12 21.13
CA ILE A 253 -0.74 15.14 20.11
C ILE A 253 0.72 15.05 19.66
N LEU A 254 1.66 14.91 20.60
CA LEU A 254 3.08 14.77 20.28
C LEU A 254 3.33 13.52 19.43
N LYS A 255 2.73 12.38 19.78
CA LYS A 255 2.84 11.13 19.02
C LYS A 255 2.25 11.25 17.62
N CYS A 256 1.12 11.94 17.44
CA CYS A 256 0.58 12.21 16.09
C CYS A 256 1.54 13.07 15.24
N LEU A 257 2.25 14.01 15.88
CA LEU A 257 3.11 15.00 15.23
C LEU A 257 4.58 14.56 15.12
N GLU A 258 4.90 13.30 15.44
CA GLU A 258 6.24 12.75 15.24
C GLU A 258 6.68 12.89 13.78
N ARG A 259 7.95 13.20 13.52
CA ARG A 259 8.41 13.35 12.13
C ARG A 259 8.56 11.99 11.45
N ASP A 260 9.15 11.04 12.16
CA ASP A 260 9.27 9.66 11.70
C ASP A 260 7.90 8.99 11.74
N ILE A 261 7.48 8.44 10.59
CA ILE A 261 6.20 7.75 10.43
C ILE A 261 6.09 6.59 11.43
N ASN A 262 7.18 5.88 11.73
CA ASN A 262 7.18 4.72 12.62
C ASN A 262 6.91 5.08 14.08
N ASN A 263 7.20 6.32 14.47
CA ASN A 263 6.96 6.80 15.83
C ASN A 263 5.53 7.34 16.01
N ARG A 264 4.76 7.51 14.92
CA ARG A 264 3.34 7.89 14.97
C ARG A 264 2.44 6.69 15.29
N TYR A 265 1.17 6.97 15.55
CA TYR A 265 0.15 5.93 15.44
C TYR A 265 0.11 5.37 14.02
N GLN A 266 0.01 4.04 13.89
CA GLN A 266 -0.04 3.37 12.60
C GLN A 266 -1.46 3.23 12.06
N SER A 267 -2.47 3.30 12.94
CA SER A 267 -3.88 3.37 12.56
C SER A 267 -4.63 4.48 13.30
N ALA A 268 -5.69 5.01 12.69
CA ALA A 268 -6.59 5.95 13.36
C ALA A 268 -7.41 5.26 14.47
N GLY A 269 -7.58 3.94 14.39
CA GLY A 269 -8.12 3.09 15.46
C GLY A 269 -7.28 3.12 16.73
N ASP A 270 -5.95 3.02 16.63
CA ASP A 270 -5.05 3.11 17.81
C ASP A 270 -5.17 4.48 18.50
N LEU A 271 -5.29 5.54 17.68
CA LEU A 271 -5.52 6.89 18.18
C LEU A 271 -6.87 6.98 18.92
N LEU A 272 -7.94 6.38 18.38
CA LEU A 272 -9.26 6.35 19.02
C LEU A 272 -9.22 5.66 20.39
N ILE A 273 -8.58 4.49 20.46
CA ILE A 273 -8.46 3.72 21.71
C ILE A 273 -7.77 4.55 22.78
N ASP A 274 -6.66 5.22 22.43
CA ASP A 274 -5.94 6.11 23.34
C ASP A 274 -6.78 7.31 23.79
N LEU A 275 -7.59 7.90 22.91
CA LEU A 275 -8.51 9.01 23.22
C LEU A 275 -9.70 8.58 24.10
N GLU A 276 -10.16 7.34 23.99
CA GLU A 276 -11.27 6.77 24.78
C GLU A 276 -10.83 6.27 26.16
N GLY A 277 -9.54 5.94 26.32
CA GLY A 277 -9.00 5.49 27.61
C GLY A 277 -9.05 3.99 27.86
N GLY A 278 -9.25 3.17 26.83
CA GLY A 278 -9.20 1.71 26.93
C GLY A 278 -7.76 1.16 27.03
N ILE A 279 -7.43 0.63 28.22
CA ILE A 279 -6.40 -0.36 28.63
C ILE A 279 -5.55 -0.95 27.47
N SER A 280 -4.22 -0.82 27.41
CA SER A 280 -3.26 -1.46 28.33
C SER A 280 -1.89 -0.75 28.42
N GLY A 281 -1.60 -0.14 29.57
CA GLY A 281 -0.25 0.31 29.94
C GLY A 281 0.14 -0.01 31.40
N LEU A 282 -0.74 -0.69 32.13
CA LEU A 282 -0.53 -1.06 33.54
C LEU A 282 0.04 -2.47 33.76
N ASP A 283 0.36 -3.22 32.68
CA ASP A 283 1.05 -4.51 32.78
C ASP A 283 2.50 -4.49 32.27
N ALA A 284 2.97 -3.37 31.71
CA ALA A 284 4.38 -3.22 31.32
C ALA A 284 5.31 -2.95 32.52
N GLN A 285 4.78 -2.47 33.66
CA GLN A 285 5.58 -2.18 34.86
C GLN A 285 5.65 -3.35 35.85
N LYS A 286 4.78 -4.35 35.74
CA LYS A 286 4.88 -5.61 36.51
C LYS A 286 5.84 -6.63 35.89
N ALA A 287 6.02 -6.60 34.56
CA ALA A 287 6.97 -7.49 33.88
C ALA A 287 8.44 -7.09 34.10
N VAL A 288 8.72 -5.83 34.46
CA VAL A 288 10.09 -5.34 34.70
C VAL A 288 10.54 -5.58 36.15
N SER A 289 9.61 -5.57 37.12
CA SER A 289 9.95 -5.84 38.54
C SER A 289 10.28 -7.31 38.82
N ASP A 290 9.73 -8.23 38.03
CA ASP A 290 9.90 -9.68 38.26
C ASP A 290 11.19 -10.23 37.63
N ILE A 291 11.85 -9.46 36.75
CA ILE A 291 13.13 -9.84 36.14
C ILE A 291 14.32 -9.36 36.98
N GLN A 292 14.16 -8.30 37.78
CA GLN A 292 15.24 -7.75 38.63
C GLN A 292 15.36 -8.42 40.01
N SER A 293 14.47 -9.36 40.38
CA SER A 293 14.50 -10.04 41.69
C SER A 293 15.20 -11.41 41.69
N LYS A 294 15.76 -11.86 40.56
CA LYS A 294 16.55 -13.10 40.45
C LYS A 294 17.92 -12.89 39.81
N ALA A 295 18.76 -12.04 40.41
CA ALA A 295 20.21 -12.09 40.22
C ALA A 295 20.94 -11.28 41.32
N SER A 296 21.16 -11.91 42.46
CA SER A 296 22.07 -11.45 43.52
C SER A 296 22.92 -12.68 43.90
N LEU A 297 24.21 -12.78 43.56
CA LEU A 297 25.44 -12.36 44.29
C LEU A 297 26.59 -13.30 43.80
N PRO A 298 27.89 -13.14 44.16
CA PRO A 298 28.69 -11.94 44.50
C PRO A 298 30.02 -11.88 43.68
N ALA A 299 30.83 -10.86 43.99
CA ALA A 299 32.15 -10.56 43.41
C ALA A 299 33.32 -11.11 44.25
N GLU A 300 34.41 -11.52 43.58
CA GLU A 300 35.79 -11.78 44.05
C GLU A 300 36.61 -12.07 42.76
N GLU A 301 37.89 -11.77 42.54
CA GLU A 301 38.94 -10.93 43.12
C GLU A 301 40.04 -10.83 42.01
N VAL A 302 40.52 -9.61 41.71
CA VAL A 302 41.94 -9.17 41.64
C VAL A 302 42.91 -9.88 40.66
N ILE A 303 43.62 -9.08 39.84
CA ILE A 303 45.09 -8.81 39.91
C ILE A 303 45.44 -7.75 38.84
N VAL A 304 46.10 -6.68 39.30
CA VAL A 304 46.75 -5.63 38.51
C VAL A 304 48.26 -5.73 38.73
N GLU A 305 49.05 -5.63 37.65
CA GLU A 305 50.41 -5.04 37.47
C GLU A 305 51.11 -5.80 36.32
N LYS A 306 51.93 -5.21 35.44
CA LYS A 306 52.79 -4.03 35.57
C LYS A 306 53.20 -3.45 34.20
N ALA A 307 53.63 -2.20 34.25
CA ALA A 307 54.14 -1.35 33.19
C ALA A 307 55.52 -1.77 32.62
N GLY A 308 55.90 -1.17 31.48
CA GLY A 308 57.32 -1.04 31.11
C GLY A 308 57.62 -0.75 29.64
N ASP A 309 57.81 0.54 29.35
CA ASP A 309 58.91 1.11 28.55
C ASP A 309 58.84 1.29 27.01
N THR A 310 58.57 2.57 26.68
CA THR A 310 59.36 3.52 25.87
C THR A 310 59.71 3.21 24.41
N ALA A 311 59.30 4.12 23.50
CA ALA A 311 60.13 5.21 22.96
C ALA A 311 59.60 5.67 21.57
N ILE A 312 59.09 6.90 21.44
CA ILE A 312 59.76 8.10 20.89
C ILE A 312 59.41 8.40 19.41
N MET A 313 58.68 9.52 19.26
CA MET A 313 58.72 10.60 18.24
C MET A 313 58.49 10.25 16.75
N ALA A 314 57.46 10.77 16.07
CA ALA A 314 57.01 12.14 15.81
C ALA A 314 57.42 12.63 14.40
N ASP A 315 56.39 13.05 13.65
CA ASP A 315 56.36 14.12 12.63
C ASP A 315 57.17 13.87 11.33
N SER A 316 56.84 14.34 10.13
CA SER A 316 55.93 15.38 9.66
C SER A 316 55.77 15.30 8.12
N LYS A 317 54.63 15.83 7.63
CA LYS A 317 54.45 16.66 6.42
C LYS A 317 54.86 16.19 4.98
N LYS A 318 53.80 16.09 4.15
CA LYS A 318 53.42 17.03 3.05
C LYS A 318 54.20 16.99 1.72
N VAL A 319 53.45 16.97 0.60
CA VAL A 319 53.43 17.93 -0.54
C VAL A 319 53.15 17.27 -1.92
N MET A 320 52.24 17.93 -2.65
CA MET A 320 51.81 17.87 -4.06
C MET A 320 52.84 17.56 -5.15
N HIS A 321 52.38 17.02 -6.29
CA HIS A 321 52.39 17.75 -7.58
C HIS A 321 51.51 17.12 -8.67
N ALA A 322 50.93 18.00 -9.49
CA ALA A 322 50.15 17.74 -10.70
C ALA A 322 51.00 17.75 -11.99
N ARG A 323 50.56 17.08 -13.08
CA ARG A 323 50.49 17.65 -14.47
C ARG A 323 50.04 16.65 -15.57
N LYS A 324 48.99 17.10 -16.30
CA LYS A 324 48.74 17.15 -17.77
C LYS A 324 48.93 15.94 -18.73
N ALA A 325 47.79 15.58 -19.33
CA ALA A 325 47.41 15.19 -20.70
C ALA A 325 48.46 14.91 -21.81
N LYS A 326 48.18 13.85 -22.61
CA LYS A 326 48.37 13.79 -24.07
C LYS A 326 47.39 12.78 -24.72
N THR A 327 46.60 13.27 -25.67
CA THR A 327 45.77 12.52 -26.63
C THR A 327 46.64 12.02 -27.79
N VAL A 328 46.30 10.90 -28.44
CA VAL A 328 46.24 10.70 -29.93
C VAL A 328 46.02 9.21 -30.32
N LYS A 329 45.04 9.00 -31.21
CA LYS A 329 44.77 7.88 -32.16
C LYS A 329 44.47 6.45 -31.66
N LYS A 330 43.18 6.13 -31.51
CA LYS A 330 42.55 4.84 -31.91
C LYS A 330 41.05 5.04 -32.19
N LEU A 331 40.70 5.60 -33.35
CA LEU A 331 39.29 5.82 -33.75
C LEU A 331 38.83 4.96 -34.94
N SER A 332 39.47 3.82 -35.21
CA SER A 332 39.08 2.94 -36.33
C SER A 332 38.32 1.68 -35.91
N LEU A 333 38.47 1.19 -34.67
CA LEU A 333 37.86 -0.09 -34.25
C LEU A 333 36.42 0.07 -33.74
N ALA A 334 36.12 1.17 -33.05
CA ALA A 334 34.79 1.43 -32.50
C ALA A 334 33.73 1.65 -33.60
N PHE A 335 34.12 2.24 -34.72
CA PHE A 335 33.21 2.50 -35.85
C PHE A 335 32.79 1.20 -36.57
N VAL A 336 33.71 0.23 -36.66
CA VAL A 336 33.43 -1.09 -37.25
C VAL A 336 32.45 -1.87 -36.36
N ILE A 337 32.63 -1.84 -35.04
CA ILE A 337 31.72 -2.50 -34.09
C ILE A 337 30.32 -1.90 -34.17
N ILE A 338 30.21 -0.56 -34.26
CA ILE A 338 28.92 0.13 -34.39
C ILE A 338 28.21 -0.28 -35.69
N ILE A 339 28.94 -0.39 -36.81
CA ILE A 339 28.36 -0.86 -38.07
C ILE A 339 27.83 -2.29 -37.92
N PHE A 340 28.60 -3.20 -37.32
CA PHE A 340 28.18 -4.59 -37.11
C PHE A 340 26.92 -4.69 -36.24
N VAL A 341 26.84 -3.89 -35.17
CA VAL A 341 25.65 -3.83 -34.29
C VAL A 341 24.43 -3.29 -35.05
N ILE A 342 24.60 -2.25 -35.87
CA ILE A 342 23.50 -1.68 -36.67
C ILE A 342 23.03 -2.69 -37.72
N THR A 343 23.94 -3.38 -38.43
CA THR A 343 23.54 -4.43 -39.37
C THR A 343 22.85 -5.61 -38.69
N GLY A 344 23.32 -6.05 -37.52
CA GLY A 344 22.68 -7.10 -36.73
C GLY A 344 21.27 -6.69 -36.29
N PHE A 345 21.09 -5.44 -35.89
CA PHE A 345 19.79 -4.89 -35.52
C PHE A 345 18.84 -4.84 -36.73
N ILE A 346 19.30 -4.42 -37.90
CA ILE A 346 18.48 -4.38 -39.13
C ILE A 346 18.06 -5.80 -39.55
N ILE A 347 18.95 -6.78 -39.48
CA ILE A 347 18.64 -8.18 -39.81
C ILE A 347 17.61 -8.75 -38.82
N SER A 348 17.81 -8.52 -37.52
CA SER A 348 16.88 -8.98 -36.47
C SER A 348 15.51 -8.31 -36.58
N TRP A 349 15.49 -7.01 -36.91
CA TRP A 349 14.26 -6.24 -37.15
C TRP A 349 13.49 -6.75 -38.38
N LYS A 350 14.21 -7.04 -39.48
CA LYS A 350 13.62 -7.58 -40.71
C LYS A 350 13.05 -8.99 -40.48
N TYR A 351 13.72 -9.81 -39.68
CA TYR A 351 13.23 -11.12 -39.25
C TYR A 351 11.97 -11.01 -38.36
N TYR A 352 11.96 -10.08 -37.41
CA TYR A 352 10.80 -9.84 -36.53
C TYR A 352 9.57 -9.37 -37.31
N ILE A 353 9.73 -8.45 -38.26
CA ILE A 353 8.63 -7.98 -39.11
C ILE A 353 8.08 -9.10 -39.99
N ASN A 354 8.94 -9.91 -40.61
CA ASN A 354 8.49 -11.04 -41.44
C ASN A 354 7.69 -12.06 -40.62
N LYS A 355 8.12 -12.37 -39.39
CA LYS A 355 7.41 -13.29 -38.49
C LYS A 355 6.04 -12.74 -38.06
N LYS A 356 5.93 -11.41 -37.87
CA LYS A 356 4.67 -10.73 -37.53
C LYS A 356 3.69 -10.67 -38.71
N LEU A 357 4.20 -10.62 -39.94
CA LEU A 357 3.38 -10.68 -41.17
C LEU A 357 2.89 -12.10 -41.48
N GLU A 358 3.64 -13.14 -41.11
CA GLU A 358 3.17 -14.54 -41.21
C GLU A 358 2.09 -14.89 -40.18
N THR A 359 2.17 -14.36 -38.95
CA THR A 359 1.12 -14.56 -37.94
C THR A 359 -0.16 -13.77 -38.24
N ALA A 360 -0.07 -12.62 -38.91
CA ALA A 360 -1.23 -11.84 -39.33
C ALA A 360 -2.04 -12.46 -40.49
N LYS A 361 -1.49 -13.46 -41.21
CA LYS A 361 -2.20 -14.18 -42.30
C LYS A 361 -2.96 -15.43 -41.84
N LYS A 362 -3.02 -15.75 -40.54
CA LYS A 362 -3.64 -17.00 -40.01
C LYS A 362 -4.80 -16.83 -39.03
N SER A 363 -5.38 -15.64 -38.88
CA SER A 363 -6.60 -15.46 -38.08
C SER A 363 -7.83 -15.28 -38.99
N GLN A 364 -8.58 -16.36 -39.19
CA GLN A 364 -9.98 -16.29 -39.63
C GLN A 364 -10.86 -15.81 -38.45
N PRO A 365 -11.96 -15.07 -38.70
CA PRO A 365 -12.87 -14.68 -37.63
C PRO A 365 -13.71 -15.88 -37.19
N VAL A 366 -13.68 -16.18 -35.88
CA VAL A 366 -14.54 -17.20 -35.25
C VAL A 366 -15.96 -16.63 -35.09
N ALA A 367 -16.92 -17.52 -35.35
CA ALA A 367 -18.34 -17.28 -35.56
C ALA A 367 -19.07 -16.46 -34.47
N THR A 368 -19.98 -15.60 -34.95
CA THR A 368 -21.04 -14.95 -34.18
C THR A 368 -22.10 -15.97 -33.79
N LEU A 369 -22.36 -16.17 -32.48
CA LEU A 369 -23.49 -16.98 -32.01
C LEU A 369 -24.77 -16.13 -32.02
N GLN A 370 -25.80 -16.61 -32.73
CA GLN A 370 -27.17 -16.09 -32.68
C GLN A 370 -27.87 -16.57 -31.39
N PRO A 371 -28.83 -15.81 -30.84
CA PRO A 371 -29.59 -16.22 -29.67
C PRO A 371 -30.70 -17.20 -30.08
N GLU A 372 -30.59 -18.47 -29.66
CA GLU A 372 -31.64 -19.46 -29.84
C GLU A 372 -32.59 -19.48 -28.64
N GLN A 373 -33.83 -19.82 -28.95
CA GLN A 373 -35.05 -19.53 -28.21
C GLN A 373 -35.22 -20.31 -26.91
N ALA A 374 -35.91 -19.69 -25.96
CA ALA A 374 -36.32 -20.29 -24.70
C ALA A 374 -37.27 -21.47 -24.94
N ASP A 375 -36.90 -22.64 -24.42
CA ASP A 375 -37.84 -23.74 -24.22
C ASP A 375 -38.03 -24.02 -22.71
N ARG A 376 -39.30 -24.13 -22.33
CA ARG A 376 -39.76 -24.35 -20.95
C ARG A 376 -39.93 -25.86 -20.74
N GLY A 377 -39.14 -26.47 -19.86
CA GLY A 377 -39.42 -27.84 -19.43
C GLY A 377 -38.33 -28.50 -18.62
N SER A 378 -38.42 -28.38 -17.30
CA SER A 378 -38.02 -29.36 -16.26
C SER A 378 -36.85 -30.31 -16.56
N PHE A 379 -35.70 -30.08 -15.92
CA PHE A 379 -35.15 -30.94 -14.86
C PHE A 379 -34.12 -30.12 -14.05
N VAL A 380 -34.31 -30.09 -12.74
CA VAL A 380 -33.48 -29.34 -11.79
C VAL A 380 -32.14 -30.06 -11.62
N THR A 381 -31.12 -29.60 -12.31
CA THR A 381 -29.71 -29.76 -11.88
C THR A 381 -29.03 -28.42 -12.02
N ASN A 382 -28.62 -27.86 -10.88
CA ASN A 382 -28.06 -26.52 -10.73
C ASN A 382 -26.83 -26.31 -11.66
N PRO A 383 -26.92 -25.48 -12.73
CA PRO A 383 -25.82 -25.26 -13.69
C PRO A 383 -24.60 -24.59 -13.06
N LYS A 384 -24.72 -24.05 -11.83
CA LYS A 384 -23.62 -23.40 -11.11
C LYS A 384 -22.58 -24.38 -10.56
N LEU A 385 -22.91 -25.66 -10.34
CA LEU A 385 -21.97 -26.60 -9.72
C LEU A 385 -20.98 -27.27 -10.71
N THR A 386 -21.26 -27.24 -12.01
CA THR A 386 -20.47 -28.00 -13.01
C THR A 386 -19.35 -27.20 -13.66
N ARG A 387 -19.20 -25.89 -13.37
CA ARG A 387 -18.18 -25.03 -14.01
C ARG A 387 -16.89 -24.81 -13.21
N MET A 388 -16.81 -25.26 -11.97
CA MET A 388 -15.77 -24.81 -11.03
C MET A 388 -14.57 -25.77 -10.90
N SER A 389 -14.57 -26.89 -11.61
CA SER A 389 -13.50 -27.92 -11.54
C SER A 389 -12.29 -27.68 -12.44
N GLN A 390 -12.17 -26.53 -13.12
CA GLN A 390 -11.02 -26.24 -14.01
C GLN A 390 -10.66 -24.75 -13.97
N LEU A 391 -10.41 -24.23 -12.76
CA LEU A 391 -9.88 -22.88 -12.58
C LEU A 391 -8.43 -22.79 -13.08
N TYR A 392 -7.68 -23.88 -12.92
CA TYR A 392 -6.32 -24.06 -13.41
C TYR A 392 -6.17 -25.39 -14.14
N SER A 393 -5.29 -25.45 -15.15
CA SER A 393 -4.88 -26.71 -15.79
C SER A 393 -4.05 -27.58 -14.84
N ALA A 394 -3.23 -26.94 -14.01
CA ALA A 394 -2.40 -27.57 -12.98
C ALA A 394 -2.00 -26.56 -11.90
N SER A 395 -1.67 -27.08 -10.71
CA SER A 395 -1.11 -26.30 -9.60
C SER A 395 0.27 -26.85 -9.27
N TYR A 396 1.32 -26.03 -9.36
CA TYR A 396 2.68 -26.44 -9.03
C TYR A 396 3.23 -25.62 -7.86
N ALA A 397 4.00 -26.26 -6.98
CA ALA A 397 4.71 -25.55 -5.92
C ALA A 397 6.19 -25.96 -5.89
N LEU A 398 7.08 -24.99 -5.70
CA LEU A 398 8.48 -25.21 -5.39
C LEU A 398 8.75 -24.72 -3.97
N LEU A 399 9.15 -25.63 -3.09
CA LEU A 399 9.47 -25.35 -1.69
C LEU A 399 10.98 -25.47 -1.49
N VAL A 400 11.62 -24.38 -1.09
CA VAL A 400 13.05 -24.31 -0.79
C VAL A 400 13.23 -24.05 0.70
N GLY A 401 13.87 -24.98 1.40
CA GLY A 401 14.22 -24.80 2.82
C GLY A 401 15.71 -24.93 3.05
N ASN A 402 16.33 -23.87 3.56
CA ASN A 402 17.74 -23.85 3.91
C ASN A 402 17.89 -23.83 5.43
N SER A 403 18.56 -24.84 5.97
CA SER A 403 18.80 -25.01 7.40
C SER A 403 20.30 -25.05 7.74
N ASP A 404 21.11 -25.67 6.88
CA ASP A 404 22.51 -26.02 7.16
C ASP A 404 23.48 -24.96 6.62
N TYR A 405 23.43 -23.76 7.19
CA TYR A 405 24.26 -22.64 6.76
C TYR A 405 25.72 -22.80 7.17
N GLU A 406 26.65 -22.50 6.26
CA GLU A 406 28.10 -22.52 6.49
C GLU A 406 28.55 -21.33 7.35
N TYR A 407 27.97 -20.14 7.09
CA TYR A 407 28.42 -18.87 7.68
C TYR A 407 27.38 -18.21 8.59
N PHE A 408 26.16 -18.72 8.62
CA PHE A 408 25.07 -18.22 9.46
C PHE A 408 24.64 -19.30 10.45
N ARG A 409 23.87 -18.90 11.48
CA ARG A 409 23.31 -19.86 12.44
C ARG A 409 22.43 -20.87 11.71
N LYS A 410 22.55 -22.16 12.04
CA LYS A 410 21.69 -23.21 11.49
C LYS A 410 20.25 -23.05 11.98
N LEU A 411 19.28 -23.35 11.12
CA LEU A 411 17.85 -23.30 11.44
C LEU A 411 17.31 -24.73 11.62
N GLU A 412 17.12 -25.16 12.87
CA GLU A 412 16.88 -26.57 13.19
C GLU A 412 15.57 -27.15 12.63
N TYR A 413 14.53 -26.32 12.46
CA TYR A 413 13.18 -26.78 12.10
C TYR A 413 12.79 -26.50 10.65
N THR A 414 13.56 -25.70 9.90
CA THR A 414 13.20 -25.25 8.55
C THR A 414 12.90 -26.40 7.58
N VAL A 415 13.67 -27.48 7.67
CA VAL A 415 13.46 -28.66 6.80
C VAL A 415 12.13 -29.37 7.12
N THR A 416 11.79 -29.49 8.40
CA THR A 416 10.52 -30.08 8.84
C THR A 416 9.35 -29.16 8.51
N ASP A 417 9.53 -27.85 8.68
CA ASP A 417 8.51 -26.84 8.40
C ASP A 417 8.07 -26.84 6.93
N ILE A 418 9.01 -26.94 5.99
CA ILE A 418 8.66 -27.04 4.55
C ILE A 418 7.94 -28.35 4.21
N GLU A 419 8.23 -29.46 4.92
CA GLU A 419 7.54 -30.74 4.70
C GLU A 419 6.07 -30.68 5.18
N GLU A 420 5.80 -29.98 6.28
CA GLU A 420 4.44 -29.74 6.75
C GLU A 420 3.64 -28.87 5.77
N VAL A 421 4.26 -27.81 5.22
CA VAL A 421 3.65 -26.97 4.19
C VAL A 421 3.37 -27.78 2.93
N ALA A 422 4.34 -28.60 2.49
CA ALA A 422 4.21 -29.45 1.31
C ALA A 422 2.98 -30.35 1.41
N LYS A 423 2.82 -31.04 2.54
CA LYS A 423 1.68 -31.94 2.77
C LYS A 423 0.33 -31.22 2.62
N VAL A 424 0.21 -30.00 3.16
CA VAL A 424 -1.03 -29.22 3.06
C VAL A 424 -1.29 -28.77 1.62
N LEU A 425 -0.25 -28.37 0.89
CA LEU A 425 -0.39 -28.00 -0.53
C LEU A 425 -0.74 -29.21 -1.40
N GLU A 426 -0.14 -30.37 -1.16
CA GLU A 426 -0.50 -31.63 -1.82
C GLU A 426 -1.96 -32.02 -1.54
N ASP A 427 -2.42 -31.85 -0.29
CA ASP A 427 -3.81 -32.06 0.09
C ASP A 427 -4.78 -31.11 -0.66
N LEU A 428 -4.31 -29.92 -1.06
CA LEU A 428 -5.04 -28.96 -1.89
C LEU A 428 -4.87 -29.21 -3.41
N GLY A 429 -4.11 -30.24 -3.81
CA GLY A 429 -3.94 -30.64 -5.20
C GLY A 429 -2.75 -30.00 -5.92
N PHE A 430 -1.79 -29.42 -5.19
CA PHE A 430 -0.53 -28.97 -5.78
C PHE A 430 0.41 -30.15 -6.03
N ASN A 431 1.13 -30.10 -7.15
CA ASN A 431 2.31 -30.93 -7.39
C ASN A 431 3.53 -30.19 -6.83
N VAL A 432 4.05 -30.71 -5.72
CA VAL A 432 5.07 -30.04 -4.90
C VAL A 432 6.47 -30.62 -5.18
N GLU A 433 7.43 -29.76 -5.50
CA GLU A 433 8.86 -30.09 -5.56
C GLU A 433 9.56 -29.48 -4.33
N ILE A 434 10.14 -30.32 -3.47
CA ILE A 434 10.89 -29.88 -2.28
C ILE A 434 12.39 -29.91 -2.58
N THR A 435 13.09 -28.81 -2.30
CA THR A 435 14.55 -28.74 -2.37
C THR A 435 15.11 -28.19 -1.06
N LYS A 436 16.24 -28.72 -0.59
CA LYS A 436 16.80 -28.42 0.72
C LYS A 436 18.26 -28.01 0.61
N ASN A 437 18.68 -27.07 1.46
CA ASN A 437 20.08 -26.69 1.64
C ASN A 437 20.78 -26.38 0.31
N LEU A 438 20.16 -25.51 -0.49
CA LEU A 438 20.72 -25.08 -1.77
C LEU A 438 21.85 -24.09 -1.55
N ASP A 439 22.94 -24.32 -2.28
CA ASP A 439 23.96 -23.30 -2.50
C ASP A 439 23.49 -22.28 -3.57
N SER A 440 24.25 -21.19 -3.70
CA SER A 440 23.95 -20.07 -4.59
C SER A 440 23.84 -20.46 -6.07
N GLY A 441 24.61 -21.45 -6.53
CA GLY A 441 24.52 -21.97 -7.91
C GLY A 441 23.30 -22.87 -8.10
N GLY A 442 23.08 -23.77 -7.16
CA GLY A 442 21.97 -24.72 -7.11
C GLY A 442 20.62 -24.03 -7.06
N PHE A 443 20.48 -22.93 -6.30
CA PHE A 443 19.25 -22.13 -6.28
C PHE A 443 18.90 -21.55 -7.66
N ARG A 444 19.86 -20.88 -8.32
CA ARG A 444 19.64 -20.28 -9.65
C ARG A 444 19.28 -21.33 -10.70
N LYS A 445 19.97 -22.48 -10.66
CA LYS A 445 19.67 -23.62 -11.53
C LYS A 445 18.27 -24.17 -11.26
N THR A 446 17.91 -24.39 -10.00
CA THR A 446 16.60 -24.92 -9.60
C THR A 446 15.47 -24.00 -10.05
N MET A 447 15.59 -22.69 -9.80
CA MET A 447 14.61 -21.69 -10.26
C MET A 447 14.46 -21.70 -11.79
N SER A 448 15.59 -21.67 -12.52
CA SER A 448 15.59 -21.66 -13.98
C SER A 448 14.96 -22.93 -14.57
N ASP A 449 15.33 -24.10 -14.04
CA ASP A 449 14.79 -25.40 -14.47
C ASP A 449 13.29 -25.51 -14.15
N PHE A 450 12.86 -25.02 -12.99
CA PHE A 450 11.46 -25.03 -12.59
C PHE A 450 10.61 -24.12 -13.49
N ILE A 451 11.07 -22.90 -13.79
CA ILE A 451 10.40 -21.98 -14.73
C ILE A 451 10.30 -22.60 -16.12
N ALA A 452 11.38 -23.23 -16.60
CA ALA A 452 11.41 -23.86 -17.92
C ALA A 452 10.44 -25.05 -18.03
N ARG A 453 10.31 -25.86 -16.97
CA ARG A 453 9.45 -27.06 -16.96
C ARG A 453 7.98 -26.78 -16.61
N LYS A 454 7.74 -25.96 -15.59
CA LYS A 454 6.43 -25.76 -14.97
C LYS A 454 5.82 -24.40 -15.26
N GLY A 455 6.66 -23.39 -15.50
CA GLY A 455 6.22 -22.00 -15.68
C GLY A 455 5.73 -21.62 -17.07
N GLN A 456 5.68 -22.56 -18.04
CA GLN A 456 5.31 -22.28 -19.42
C GLN A 456 3.81 -22.41 -19.71
N ASP A 457 3.09 -23.16 -18.88
CA ASP A 457 1.63 -23.29 -18.99
C ASP A 457 0.96 -22.03 -18.44
N GLN A 458 0.17 -21.33 -19.28
CA GLN A 458 -0.51 -20.09 -18.93
C GLN A 458 -1.65 -20.31 -17.95
N ASP A 459 -2.33 -21.45 -18.03
CA ASP A 459 -3.48 -21.78 -17.19
C ASP A 459 -3.07 -22.52 -15.91
N ALA A 460 -1.76 -22.77 -15.72
CA ALA A 460 -1.24 -23.28 -14.47
C ALA A 460 -1.06 -22.16 -13.44
N GLN A 461 -1.18 -22.50 -12.17
CA GLN A 461 -0.76 -21.63 -11.07
C GLN A 461 0.52 -22.12 -10.42
N ILE A 462 1.35 -21.17 -9.98
CA ILE A 462 2.67 -21.45 -9.42
C ILE A 462 2.80 -20.84 -8.03
N LEU A 463 3.23 -21.65 -7.06
CA LEU A 463 3.61 -21.19 -5.74
C LEU A 463 5.11 -21.42 -5.51
N ILE A 464 5.85 -20.40 -5.11
CA ILE A 464 7.24 -20.52 -4.69
C ILE A 464 7.29 -20.19 -3.20
N TYR A 465 7.72 -21.14 -2.37
CA TYR A 465 7.88 -20.95 -0.94
C TYR A 465 9.35 -21.08 -0.56
N TYR A 466 9.91 -20.06 0.07
CA TYR A 466 11.27 -20.06 0.55
C TYR A 466 11.30 -19.89 2.06
N ALA A 467 11.99 -20.79 2.76
CA ALA A 467 12.26 -20.69 4.18
C ALA A 467 13.78 -20.73 4.45
N GLY A 468 14.27 -19.78 5.22
CA GLY A 468 15.70 -19.67 5.51
C GLY A 468 16.07 -18.32 6.12
N HIS A 469 17.35 -17.97 6.02
CA HIS A 469 17.80 -16.63 6.38
C HIS A 469 17.54 -15.63 5.28
N GLY A 470 17.27 -14.41 5.73
CA GLY A 470 17.26 -13.22 4.91
C GLY A 470 18.22 -12.17 5.44
N TYR A 471 18.66 -11.27 4.55
CA TYR A 471 19.53 -10.17 4.90
C TYR A 471 19.04 -8.86 4.31
N THR A 472 19.33 -7.78 5.02
CA THR A 472 19.02 -6.42 4.62
C THR A 472 20.26 -5.55 4.72
N GLU A 473 20.48 -4.75 3.67
CA GLU A 473 21.55 -3.77 3.66
C GLU A 473 21.04 -2.38 3.25
N LYS A 474 21.47 -1.33 3.94
CA LYS A 474 21.28 0.06 3.48
C LYS A 474 22.29 0.37 2.39
N VAL A 475 21.82 0.66 1.17
CA VAL A 475 22.72 1.11 0.09
C VAL A 475 22.95 2.61 0.14
N ALA A 476 23.99 3.07 -0.57
CA ALA A 476 24.39 4.48 -0.62
C ALA A 476 23.28 5.46 -1.05
N GLY A 477 22.24 4.97 -1.75
CA GLY A 477 21.06 5.74 -2.13
C GLY A 477 20.02 5.94 -1.02
N GLY A 478 20.25 5.41 0.19
CA GLY A 478 19.33 5.48 1.32
C GLY A 478 18.18 4.46 1.29
N GLU A 479 18.06 3.69 0.21
CA GLU A 479 17.15 2.54 0.11
C GLU A 479 17.77 1.34 0.82
N ASN A 480 16.94 0.48 1.43
CA ASN A 480 17.43 -0.82 1.86
C ASN A 480 17.46 -1.78 0.63
N LEU A 481 18.22 -2.86 0.67
CA LEU A 481 18.14 -3.97 -0.29
C LEU A 481 17.95 -5.27 0.48
N GLY A 482 16.94 -6.05 0.10
CA GLY A 482 16.70 -7.39 0.63
C GLY A 482 17.43 -8.48 -0.17
N TYR A 483 17.94 -9.49 0.54
CA TYR A 483 18.67 -10.62 -0.04
C TYR A 483 18.31 -11.94 0.65
N ILE A 484 17.75 -12.90 -0.08
CA ILE A 484 17.61 -14.29 0.43
C ILE A 484 18.98 -14.97 0.44
N LEU A 485 19.27 -15.75 1.48
CA LEU A 485 20.59 -16.34 1.69
C LEU A 485 20.62 -17.85 1.41
N MET A 486 21.53 -18.27 0.54
CA MET A 486 21.82 -19.68 0.32
C MET A 486 22.84 -20.20 1.35
N ILE A 487 22.96 -21.52 1.52
CA ILE A 487 23.75 -22.11 2.61
C ILE A 487 25.24 -21.70 2.58
N ASP A 488 25.75 -21.39 1.40
CA ASP A 488 27.14 -21.03 1.12
C ASP A 488 27.40 -19.51 1.15
N THR A 489 26.41 -18.71 1.54
CA THR A 489 26.49 -17.24 1.52
C THR A 489 27.29 -16.74 2.72
N PRO A 490 28.42 -16.03 2.54
CA PRO A 490 29.24 -15.54 3.65
C PRO A 490 28.58 -14.35 4.36
N GLN A 491 28.99 -14.05 5.60
CA GLN A 491 28.52 -12.82 6.24
C GLN A 491 29.14 -11.58 5.54
N PRO A 492 28.36 -10.51 5.29
CA PRO A 492 28.85 -9.31 4.60
C PRO A 492 30.10 -8.68 5.23
N LYS A 493 30.19 -8.71 6.57
CA LYS A 493 31.34 -8.20 7.33
C LYS A 493 32.63 -9.03 7.14
N ASP A 494 32.51 -10.30 6.77
CA ASP A 494 33.65 -11.20 6.62
C ASP A 494 34.18 -11.15 5.18
N ASN A 495 33.29 -11.18 4.19
CA ASN A 495 33.66 -11.08 2.78
C ASN A 495 32.52 -10.50 1.91
N TYR A 496 32.46 -9.18 1.85
CA TYR A 496 31.41 -8.45 1.12
C TYR A 496 31.35 -8.79 -0.37
N SER A 497 32.51 -8.91 -1.03
CA SER A 497 32.55 -9.23 -2.47
C SER A 497 31.94 -10.59 -2.77
N LEU A 498 32.26 -11.60 -1.95
CA LEU A 498 31.71 -12.94 -2.10
C LEU A 498 30.23 -12.99 -1.66
N PHE A 499 29.83 -12.22 -0.66
CA PHE A 499 28.42 -12.02 -0.30
C PHE A 499 27.63 -11.51 -1.50
N MET A 500 28.09 -10.45 -2.16
CA MET A 500 27.42 -9.87 -3.34
C MET A 500 27.33 -10.83 -4.53
N GLN A 501 28.24 -11.81 -4.63
CA GLN A 501 28.20 -12.84 -5.67
C GLN A 501 27.21 -13.96 -5.34
N LYS A 502 27.15 -14.38 -4.07
CA LYS A 502 26.40 -15.56 -3.64
C LYS A 502 24.98 -15.26 -3.15
N ALA A 503 24.77 -14.14 -2.48
CA ALA A 503 23.47 -13.72 -2.00
C ALA A 503 22.52 -13.45 -3.18
N THR A 504 21.25 -13.85 -3.05
CA THR A 504 20.26 -13.64 -4.10
C THR A 504 19.43 -12.40 -3.75
N ARG A 505 19.55 -11.36 -4.59
CA ARG A 505 18.82 -10.10 -4.41
C ARG A 505 17.33 -10.29 -4.67
N MET A 506 16.48 -9.55 -3.96
CA MET A 506 15.04 -9.56 -4.27
C MET A 506 14.72 -9.07 -5.68
N THR A 507 15.55 -8.21 -6.28
CA THR A 507 15.42 -7.84 -7.71
C THR A 507 15.61 -9.03 -8.64
N GLU A 508 16.50 -9.97 -8.31
CA GLU A 508 16.70 -11.20 -9.09
C GLU A 508 15.45 -12.10 -9.00
N ILE A 509 14.80 -12.13 -7.84
CA ILE A 509 13.52 -12.85 -7.65
C ILE A 509 12.39 -12.21 -8.48
N ILE A 510 12.34 -10.88 -8.53
CA ILE A 510 11.40 -10.16 -9.41
C ILE A 510 11.66 -10.50 -10.88
N ASP A 511 12.93 -10.61 -11.29
CA ASP A 511 13.27 -11.00 -12.65
C ASP A 511 12.79 -12.43 -12.95
N TYR A 512 12.96 -13.39 -12.03
CA TYR A 512 12.38 -14.73 -12.17
C TYR A 512 10.85 -14.70 -12.26
N ALA A 513 10.18 -13.89 -11.45
CA ALA A 513 8.72 -13.74 -11.47
C ALA A 513 8.20 -13.33 -12.85
N LYS A 514 8.92 -12.45 -13.56
CA LYS A 514 8.57 -12.00 -14.92
C LYS A 514 8.78 -13.06 -16.00
N LEU A 515 9.58 -14.10 -15.74
CA LEU A 515 9.84 -15.17 -16.70
C LEU A 515 8.73 -16.21 -16.78
N PHE A 516 7.91 -16.33 -15.73
CA PHE A 516 6.74 -17.22 -15.75
C PHE A 516 5.72 -16.75 -16.81
N LYS A 517 5.23 -17.67 -17.63
CA LYS A 517 4.07 -17.47 -18.52
C LYS A 517 2.75 -17.76 -17.83
N SER A 518 2.78 -18.60 -16.79
CA SER A 518 1.66 -18.87 -15.89
C SER A 518 0.98 -17.60 -15.42
N LYS A 519 -0.35 -17.61 -15.42
CA LYS A 519 -1.13 -16.41 -15.15
C LYS A 519 -1.00 -15.95 -13.71
N HIS A 520 -1.11 -16.87 -12.74
CA HIS A 520 -1.00 -16.56 -11.32
C HIS A 520 0.25 -17.19 -10.73
N VAL A 521 1.08 -16.36 -10.11
CA VAL A 521 2.28 -16.81 -9.41
C VAL A 521 2.35 -16.11 -8.06
N LEU A 522 2.49 -16.89 -7.00
CA LEU A 522 2.64 -16.43 -5.63
C LEU A 522 4.03 -16.81 -5.11
N PHE A 523 4.76 -15.82 -4.59
CA PHE A 523 6.02 -16.03 -3.89
C PHE A 523 5.82 -15.78 -2.40
N MET A 524 6.22 -16.73 -1.57
CA MET A 524 6.16 -16.65 -0.12
C MET A 524 7.56 -16.79 0.47
N PHE A 525 7.94 -15.84 1.33
CA PHE A 525 9.26 -15.82 1.97
C PHE A 525 9.11 -15.86 3.48
N ASP A 526 9.41 -17.01 4.05
CA ASP A 526 9.54 -17.25 5.48
C ASP A 526 10.96 -16.90 5.94
N SER A 527 11.29 -15.61 5.79
CA SER A 527 12.61 -15.03 6.08
C SER A 527 12.50 -13.51 6.26
N CYS A 528 13.43 -12.92 7.01
CA CYS A 528 13.42 -11.49 7.35
C CYS A 528 13.98 -10.64 6.19
N PHE A 529 13.24 -9.63 5.72
CA PHE A 529 13.79 -8.62 4.82
C PHE A 529 13.19 -7.24 5.05
N SER A 530 14.00 -6.21 4.82
CA SER A 530 13.51 -4.87 4.53
C SER A 530 12.75 -4.87 3.21
N GLY A 531 11.45 -4.58 3.29
CA GLY A 531 10.57 -4.40 2.14
C GLY A 531 10.86 -3.14 1.31
N SER A 532 12.10 -2.91 0.90
CA SER A 532 12.53 -1.69 0.21
C SER A 532 12.62 -1.81 -1.31
N ILE A 533 12.65 -3.01 -1.86
CA ILE A 533 12.44 -3.26 -3.30
C ILE A 533 10.97 -3.63 -3.60
N LEU A 534 10.35 -4.34 -2.66
CA LEU A 534 8.97 -4.74 -2.68
C LEU A 534 8.17 -3.78 -1.80
N SER A 535 7.95 -2.55 -2.25
CA SER A 535 6.87 -1.74 -1.67
C SER A 535 5.55 -2.30 -2.22
N LEU A 536 5.16 -3.43 -1.66
CA LEU A 536 4.06 -4.26 -2.11
C LEU A 536 2.74 -3.49 -1.96
N ARG A 537 1.88 -3.58 -2.99
CA ARG A 537 0.50 -3.07 -2.91
C ARG A 537 -0.35 -4.08 -2.16
N GLY A 538 -0.77 -3.77 -0.94
CA GLY A 538 -1.85 -4.51 -0.30
C GLY A 538 -3.16 -4.20 -1.03
N ASP A 539 -3.56 -5.06 -1.95
CA ASP A 539 -4.88 -4.98 -2.57
C ASP A 539 -5.89 -5.69 -1.65
N ILE A 540 -7.09 -5.14 -1.51
CA ILE A 540 -8.22 -5.86 -0.90
C ILE A 540 -8.79 -6.77 -1.98
N ALA A 541 -8.99 -8.05 -1.65
CA ALA A 541 -9.62 -9.01 -2.55
C ALA A 541 -10.97 -8.46 -3.07
N PRO A 542 -11.18 -8.37 -4.39
CA PRO A 542 -12.46 -7.94 -4.95
C PRO A 542 -13.61 -8.90 -4.56
N GLU A 543 -14.79 -8.37 -4.21
CA GLU A 543 -16.00 -9.17 -3.93
C GLU A 543 -16.41 -10.08 -5.10
N ALA A 544 -15.92 -9.82 -6.31
CA ALA A 544 -16.15 -10.63 -7.49
C ALA A 544 -14.89 -11.43 -7.88
N ILE A 545 -14.74 -12.63 -7.32
CA ILE A 545 -13.74 -13.66 -7.68
C ILE A 545 -13.53 -13.80 -9.20
N ASN A 546 -14.60 -13.66 -9.99
CA ASN A 546 -14.57 -13.76 -11.45
C ASN A 546 -13.66 -12.73 -12.14
N GLU A 547 -13.45 -11.54 -11.57
CA GLU A 547 -12.58 -10.51 -12.17
C GLU A 547 -11.11 -10.73 -11.77
N SER A 548 -10.86 -11.08 -10.51
CA SER A 548 -9.53 -11.38 -9.96
C SER A 548 -8.88 -12.61 -10.61
N ILE A 549 -9.67 -13.63 -10.94
CA ILE A 549 -9.21 -14.83 -11.65
C ILE A 549 -8.83 -14.54 -13.10
N ARG A 550 -9.33 -13.45 -13.72
CA ARG A 550 -9.21 -13.22 -15.16
C ARG A 550 -7.90 -12.57 -15.59
N ASN A 551 -7.17 -11.91 -14.69
CA ASN A 551 -5.98 -11.15 -15.04
C ASN A 551 -4.69 -11.81 -14.50
N PRO A 552 -3.52 -11.61 -15.14
CA PRO A 552 -2.26 -12.11 -14.61
C PRO A 552 -1.85 -11.41 -13.31
N VAL A 553 -1.16 -12.16 -12.44
CA VAL A 553 -0.65 -11.62 -11.18
C VAL A 553 0.71 -12.23 -10.78
N ARG A 554 1.59 -11.40 -10.21
CA ARG A 554 2.76 -11.80 -9.43
C ARG A 554 2.63 -11.24 -8.03
N GLU A 555 2.32 -12.10 -7.08
CA GLU A 555 2.15 -11.77 -5.68
C GLU A 555 3.33 -12.22 -4.85
N PHE A 556 3.60 -11.46 -3.81
CA PHE A 556 4.69 -11.68 -2.88
C PHE A 556 4.13 -11.54 -1.46
N ILE A 557 4.51 -12.45 -0.57
CA ILE A 557 4.20 -12.39 0.86
C ILE A 557 5.50 -12.67 1.62
N THR A 558 5.88 -11.79 2.54
CA THR A 558 7.07 -11.95 3.39
C THR A 558 6.66 -12.09 4.85
N ALA A 559 7.46 -12.83 5.62
CA ALA A 559 7.16 -13.14 7.01
C ALA A 559 7.51 -12.02 8.00
N GLY A 560 8.30 -11.02 7.65
CA GLY A 560 8.69 -9.94 8.57
C GLY A 560 9.46 -8.81 7.90
N MET A 561 9.70 -7.75 8.67
CA MET A 561 10.41 -6.54 8.25
C MET A 561 11.93 -6.64 8.39
N ALA A 562 12.62 -5.60 7.92
CA ALA A 562 14.01 -5.35 8.28
C ALA A 562 14.11 -5.43 9.81
N ASP A 563 15.15 -6.06 10.36
CA ASP A 563 15.48 -6.01 11.78
C ASP A 563 14.71 -7.01 12.68
N GLU A 564 13.75 -7.76 12.13
CA GLU A 564 12.94 -8.73 12.87
C GLU A 564 13.49 -10.15 12.72
N PRO A 565 14.16 -10.74 13.72
CA PRO A 565 14.66 -12.11 13.59
C PRO A 565 13.48 -13.09 13.45
N VAL A 566 13.51 -13.96 12.42
CA VAL A 566 12.58 -15.07 12.33
C VAL A 566 12.95 -16.06 13.44
N PRO A 567 12.02 -16.36 14.37
CA PRO A 567 12.27 -17.37 15.40
C PRO A 567 12.49 -18.75 14.76
N ASP A 568 13.27 -19.63 15.40
CA ASP A 568 13.54 -20.97 14.87
C ASP A 568 12.27 -21.79 14.58
N ARG A 569 11.14 -21.45 15.22
CA ARG A 569 9.81 -21.97 14.92
C ARG A 569 8.97 -20.89 14.23
N SER A 570 8.58 -21.13 12.99
CA SER A 570 7.84 -20.16 12.19
C SER A 570 6.35 -20.07 12.57
N PHE A 571 5.96 -18.98 13.24
CA PHE A 571 4.54 -18.64 13.45
C PHE A 571 3.85 -18.23 12.13
N PHE A 572 4.62 -17.67 11.20
CA PHE A 572 4.15 -17.38 9.84
C PHE A 572 3.65 -18.64 9.13
N LYS A 573 4.44 -19.73 9.17
CA LYS A 573 4.05 -21.05 8.67
C LYS A 573 2.78 -21.57 9.35
N GLU A 574 2.69 -21.45 10.68
CA GLU A 574 1.53 -21.96 11.42
C GLU A 574 0.23 -21.25 11.01
N VAL A 575 0.24 -19.92 10.91
CA VAL A 575 -0.92 -19.14 10.46
C VAL A 575 -1.23 -19.46 8.99
N PHE A 576 -0.22 -19.58 8.13
CA PHE A 576 -0.39 -19.96 6.73
C PHE A 576 -1.11 -21.32 6.58
N ILE A 577 -0.64 -22.34 7.29
CA ILE A 577 -1.26 -23.67 7.29
C ILE A 577 -2.70 -23.60 7.84
N LYS A 578 -2.96 -22.82 8.90
CA LYS A 578 -4.32 -22.65 9.45
C LYS A 578 -5.25 -21.96 8.46
N ALA A 579 -4.78 -20.95 7.73
CA ALA A 579 -5.54 -20.27 6.69
C ALA A 579 -5.91 -21.23 5.55
N LEU A 580 -4.93 -22.01 5.04
CA LEU A 580 -5.17 -23.03 4.02
C LEU A 580 -6.12 -24.16 4.45
N LYS A 581 -6.25 -24.40 5.75
CA LYS A 581 -7.20 -25.36 6.33
C LYS A 581 -8.57 -24.74 6.63
N GLY A 582 -8.76 -23.44 6.38
CA GLY A 582 -9.99 -22.71 6.71
C GLY A 582 -10.25 -22.56 8.22
N ILE A 583 -9.20 -22.64 9.05
CA ILE A 583 -9.29 -22.52 10.52
C ILE A 583 -9.17 -21.04 10.95
N GLU A 584 -8.36 -20.25 10.24
CA GLU A 584 -8.11 -18.83 10.52
C GLU A 584 -8.61 -17.99 9.32
N GLY A 585 -9.70 -17.26 9.50
CA GLY A 585 -10.40 -16.50 8.44
C GLY A 585 -11.91 -16.56 8.64
N SER A 586 -12.69 -15.63 8.08
CA SER A 586 -14.16 -15.78 8.01
C SER A 586 -14.49 -17.11 7.33
N GLN A 587 -15.53 -17.81 7.77
CA GLN A 587 -15.97 -19.05 7.13
C GLN A 587 -16.06 -18.83 5.62
N HIS A 588 -15.20 -19.50 4.85
CA HIS A 588 -15.12 -19.36 3.39
C HIS A 588 -16.37 -20.01 2.78
N GLU A 589 -17.51 -19.33 2.85
CA GLU A 589 -18.81 -19.82 2.37
C GLU A 589 -18.78 -20.17 0.87
N ASP A 590 -17.82 -19.59 0.13
CA ASP A 590 -17.56 -19.81 -1.30
C ASP A 590 -16.52 -20.90 -1.62
N GLY A 591 -15.74 -21.35 -0.63
CA GLY A 591 -14.71 -22.38 -0.79
C GLY A 591 -13.38 -21.91 -1.40
N TYR A 592 -13.11 -20.60 -1.45
CA TYR A 592 -11.85 -20.05 -1.98
C TYR A 592 -11.10 -19.23 -0.93
N LEU A 593 -9.78 -19.15 -1.12
CA LEU A 593 -8.92 -18.21 -0.41
C LEU A 593 -8.02 -17.52 -1.42
N THR A 594 -8.15 -16.21 -1.56
CA THR A 594 -7.30 -15.40 -2.45
C THR A 594 -5.94 -15.10 -1.80
N GLY A 595 -4.93 -14.76 -2.61
CA GLY A 595 -3.61 -14.36 -2.15
C GLY A 595 -3.66 -13.06 -1.34
N SER A 596 -4.51 -12.12 -1.74
CA SER A 596 -4.78 -10.89 -0.99
C SER A 596 -5.44 -11.15 0.38
N GLU A 597 -6.43 -12.06 0.45
CA GLU A 597 -7.03 -12.48 1.73
C GLU A 597 -6.01 -13.19 2.62
N LEU A 598 -5.21 -14.10 2.04
CA LEU A 598 -4.16 -14.79 2.75
C LEU A 598 -3.16 -13.78 3.33
N GLY A 599 -2.72 -12.80 2.54
CA GLY A 599 -1.87 -11.70 2.99
C GLY A 599 -2.49 -10.93 4.17
N THR A 600 -3.76 -10.58 4.06
CA THR A 600 -4.52 -9.89 5.12
C THR A 600 -4.61 -10.72 6.40
N ILE A 601 -4.88 -12.02 6.29
CA ILE A 601 -4.92 -12.95 7.43
C ILE A 601 -3.54 -12.99 8.10
N LEU A 602 -2.46 -13.16 7.33
CA LEU A 602 -1.10 -13.26 7.85
C LEU A 602 -0.68 -11.97 8.56
N THR A 603 -0.87 -10.80 7.95
CA THR A 603 -0.53 -9.50 8.56
C THR A 603 -1.34 -9.22 9.82
N ARG A 604 -2.58 -9.71 9.92
CA ARG A 604 -3.42 -9.54 11.12
C ARG A 604 -3.07 -10.52 12.23
N LYS A 605 -2.84 -11.79 11.90
CA LYS A 605 -2.78 -12.90 12.86
C LYS A 605 -1.38 -13.24 13.33
N VAL A 606 -0.36 -13.09 12.49
CA VAL A 606 1.02 -13.39 12.90
C VAL A 606 1.48 -12.50 14.07
N PRO A 607 1.16 -11.18 14.10
CA PRO A 607 1.49 -10.33 15.25
C PRO A 607 0.84 -10.77 16.57
N ASP A 608 -0.33 -11.42 16.54
CA ASP A 608 -1.00 -11.96 17.74
C ASP A 608 -0.14 -13.06 18.42
N TYR A 609 0.61 -13.84 17.62
CA TYR A 609 1.50 -14.89 18.10
C TYR A 609 2.93 -14.38 18.35
N ASN A 610 3.41 -13.44 17.52
CA ASN A 610 4.72 -12.82 17.65
C ASN A 610 4.66 -11.32 17.30
N PRO A 611 4.53 -10.42 18.29
CA PRO A 611 4.40 -8.98 18.07
C PRO A 611 5.62 -8.31 17.40
N LYS A 612 6.73 -9.04 17.25
CA LYS A 612 7.95 -8.57 16.57
C LYS A 612 8.03 -9.06 15.13
N GLN A 613 6.99 -9.68 14.61
CA GLN A 613 6.95 -10.24 13.27
C GLN A 613 5.78 -9.61 12.52
N HIS A 614 6.09 -8.78 11.53
CA HIS A 614 5.08 -8.04 10.76
C HIS A 614 5.10 -8.48 9.29
N PRO A 615 4.25 -9.45 8.89
CA PRO A 615 4.17 -9.87 7.51
C PRO A 615 3.74 -8.74 6.57
N GLN A 616 4.31 -8.75 5.37
CA GLN A 616 3.96 -7.83 4.29
C GLN A 616 3.51 -8.61 3.06
N PHE A 617 2.57 -8.07 2.31
CA PHE A 617 2.11 -8.70 1.09
C PHE A 617 1.77 -7.69 0.00
N GLY A 618 1.74 -8.18 -1.24
CA GLY A 618 1.18 -7.47 -2.38
C GLY A 618 1.83 -7.84 -3.70
N LYS A 619 1.63 -6.98 -4.70
CA LYS A 619 1.91 -7.32 -6.11
C LYS A 619 3.16 -6.64 -6.65
N ILE A 620 3.73 -7.23 -7.71
CA ILE A 620 4.80 -6.64 -8.50
C ILE A 620 4.40 -5.26 -9.02
N LYS A 621 5.36 -4.35 -9.21
CA LYS A 621 5.14 -3.07 -9.89
C LYS A 621 5.22 -3.25 -11.41
N ASP A 622 4.22 -3.91 -11.99
CA ASP A 622 4.10 -4.11 -13.43
C ASP A 622 2.62 -4.14 -13.84
N PRO A 623 2.12 -3.13 -14.58
CA PRO A 623 0.70 -3.01 -14.94
C PRO A 623 0.09 -4.21 -15.68
N HIS A 624 0.92 -5.10 -16.23
CA HIS A 624 0.47 -6.29 -16.94
C HIS A 624 0.45 -7.56 -16.06
N LEU A 625 1.01 -7.47 -14.85
CA LEU A 625 1.22 -8.58 -13.94
C LEU A 625 0.76 -8.25 -12.50
N ASP A 626 -0.02 -7.20 -12.30
CA ASP A 626 -0.46 -6.71 -10.98
C ASP A 626 -1.99 -6.58 -10.84
N THR A 627 -2.76 -7.14 -11.77
CA THR A 627 -4.21 -6.92 -11.88
C THR A 627 -5.09 -8.12 -11.51
N GLY A 628 -4.52 -9.32 -11.40
CA GLY A 628 -5.21 -10.52 -10.93
C GLY A 628 -5.06 -10.76 -9.42
N ASP A 629 -5.41 -11.96 -8.97
CA ASP A 629 -5.16 -12.45 -7.61
C ASP A 629 -4.86 -13.96 -7.63
N PHE A 630 -3.97 -14.44 -6.76
CA PHE A 630 -3.73 -15.87 -6.61
C PHE A 630 -4.92 -16.52 -5.90
N VAL A 631 -5.29 -17.77 -6.22
CA VAL A 631 -6.48 -18.40 -5.63
C VAL A 631 -6.21 -19.83 -5.19
N PHE A 632 -6.37 -20.09 -3.90
CA PHE A 632 -6.43 -21.43 -3.32
C PHE A 632 -7.88 -21.94 -3.37
N ILE A 633 -8.05 -23.19 -3.80
CA ILE A 633 -9.34 -23.89 -3.78
C ILE A 633 -9.39 -24.72 -2.50
N LEU A 634 -10.19 -24.29 -1.53
CA LEU A 634 -10.28 -24.95 -0.24
C LEU A 634 -11.22 -26.16 -0.33
N LYS A 635 -10.86 -27.29 0.29
CA LYS A 635 -11.78 -28.42 0.44
C LYS A 635 -12.89 -28.00 1.41
N LYS A 636 -14.16 -28.09 0.98
CA LYS A 636 -15.31 -27.89 1.88
C LYS A 636 -15.15 -28.81 3.10
N SER A 637 -15.16 -28.23 4.29
CA SER A 637 -15.30 -28.98 5.53
C SER A 637 -16.62 -29.75 5.48
N GLN A 638 -16.55 -31.09 5.51
CA GLN A 638 -17.75 -31.87 5.75
C GLN A 638 -18.27 -31.48 7.14
N PRO A 639 -19.58 -31.18 7.30
CA PRO A 639 -20.13 -30.95 8.63
C PRO A 639 -19.85 -32.18 9.50
N PRO A 640 -19.57 -31.99 10.80
CA PRO A 640 -19.35 -33.13 11.69
C PRO A 640 -20.59 -34.01 11.65
N VAL A 641 -20.36 -35.30 11.36
CA VAL A 641 -21.40 -36.33 11.46
C VAL A 641 -21.89 -36.31 12.91
N GLU A 642 -23.12 -35.87 13.13
CA GLU A 642 -23.80 -36.05 14.42
C GLU A 642 -23.77 -37.56 14.73
N LYS A 643 -23.09 -37.90 15.83
CA LYS A 643 -23.07 -39.25 16.39
C LYS A 643 -24.12 -39.38 17.46
#